data_AF-A5E1N9-F1
#
_entry.id   AF-A5E1N9-F1
#
_cell.length_a   1.000
_cell.length_b   1.000
_cell.length_c   1.000
_cell.angle_alpha   90.00
_cell.angle_beta   90.00
_cell.angle_gamma   90.00
#
_symmetry.space_group_name_H-M   'P 1'
#
loop_
_entity.id
_entity.type
_entity.pdbx_description
1 polymer ?
#
loop_
_entity_poly.entity_id
_entity_poly.type
_entity_poly.pdbx_seq_one_letter_code
_entity_poly.pdbx_strand_id
1 'polypeptide(L)'
;MDFSKRELDPFTSRQHLLHHTYSPLISLQSTINADLLLQSALEQNDKDIDNVVNDDGDVEGDVEGDVDDVDVNDDDGSRTDVKSSGFKNVLTSALQIFRPFGNNVRYSIPNQQFKITNNQLITKTYASFPVRFEPTLLELLSISTAQQMQASTSQAAHTSDVSSATAASSSDRLSNSGSLPPIQQMTSSPQLQQLFSISSLEKYLRHLANKDQIGVDEIKTTILENNDAGADDLYLTFFDKIITSNRITPFETFNHPISHLFVINYEKDSIDDLRLSIVKFRNYNFPKYFQIDDLLMHVFVVYNPGEVKINDVMTTQSEIKKKLNINSTLLPVAENKSNEYVEISTVENCTIEEDIQRLSFRDPSTNLNISKPLDSAIRGSIYEFINKYLIPHMQTKIRAWDDQFLQPKKSIAGRFFSASRKLFNNNSDSNLLSSVSSSSGSASHSIPSTPASFNFAENFYYKSTPEQSIRKLADWSLILRDFKYAYSTYDLVKKDYSNDRAWIYVASAQEMCIVSLLLAQTQQMPNPSLRPQPPDKNTLRKIRHDIIEPFMDNLCYTFKSRFNLKTYCFKSQLMVVELLLAMSQMYNLAWWWQDLIEKYLLQLLGDFSQHLSAVNALQWLLLLLLLLPLKYSLIKAVLSERIGYTNASFYKVSEIMGTKAPLDIEGKTLEEQGMYVNKQKLLPIQSTAGLTRLRKAALWYLISIREWEAGRITKS
;
A
#
# COMPACT_ATOMS: atom_id res chain seq x y z
N MET A 1 -2.87 -28.82 -7.22
CA MET A 1 -2.26 -27.48 -7.30
C MET A 1 -0.78 -27.65 -7.03
N ASP A 2 0.07 -27.29 -7.99
CA ASP A 2 1.52 -27.36 -7.81
C ASP A 2 1.97 -26.11 -7.04
N PHE A 3 1.83 -26.14 -5.72
CA PHE A 3 2.11 -25.00 -4.81
C PHE A 3 3.56 -24.52 -4.90
N SER A 4 4.46 -25.32 -5.49
CA SER A 4 5.88 -24.98 -5.69
C SER A 4 6.12 -23.88 -6.73
N LYS A 5 5.18 -23.67 -7.67
CA LYS A 5 5.29 -22.65 -8.75
C LYS A 5 4.64 -21.31 -8.42
N ARG A 6 3.87 -21.22 -7.33
CA ARG A 6 3.16 -20.00 -6.85
C ARG A 6 3.77 -19.40 -5.58
N GLU A 7 5.02 -19.71 -5.28
CA GLU A 7 5.67 -19.21 -4.08
C GLU A 7 6.04 -17.73 -4.25
N LEU A 8 5.23 -16.82 -3.68
CA LEU A 8 5.57 -15.40 -3.63
C LEU A 8 6.90 -15.19 -2.92
N ASP A 9 7.87 -14.71 -3.68
CA ASP A 9 9.18 -14.28 -3.19
C ASP A 9 9.01 -13.14 -2.17
N PRO A 10 9.43 -13.29 -0.90
CA PRO A 10 9.42 -12.23 0.11
C PRO A 10 10.07 -10.91 -0.34
N PHE A 11 11.02 -10.96 -1.28
CA PHE A 11 11.57 -9.74 -1.87
C PHE A 11 10.57 -8.98 -2.74
N THR A 12 9.62 -9.66 -3.39
CA THR A 12 8.50 -9.03 -4.10
C THR A 12 7.64 -8.22 -3.14
N SER A 13 7.21 -8.80 -2.01
CA SER A 13 6.48 -8.06 -0.97
C SER A 13 7.26 -6.84 -0.46
N ARG A 14 8.59 -6.99 -0.28
CA ARG A 14 9.47 -5.86 0.07
C ARG A 14 9.47 -4.76 -1.00
N GLN A 15 9.51 -5.09 -2.29
CA GLN A 15 9.43 -4.08 -3.36
C GLN A 15 8.06 -3.40 -3.38
N HIS A 16 6.97 -4.18 -3.24
CA HIS A 16 5.61 -3.66 -3.18
C HIS A 16 5.43 -2.66 -2.02
N LEU A 17 6.05 -2.88 -0.86
CA LEU A 17 6.10 -1.87 0.22
C LEU A 17 6.75 -0.56 -0.21
N LEU A 18 7.89 -0.64 -0.89
CA LEU A 18 8.60 0.54 -1.38
C LEU A 18 7.81 1.27 -2.48
N HIS A 19 6.96 0.56 -3.21
CA HIS A 19 6.21 1.11 -4.34
C HIS A 19 4.85 1.67 -3.95
N HIS A 20 4.09 0.96 -3.10
CA HIS A 20 2.70 1.28 -2.77
C HIS A 20 2.55 2.06 -1.46
N THR A 21 3.46 1.89 -0.50
CA THR A 21 3.38 2.53 0.82
C THR A 21 4.43 3.62 1.01
N TYR A 22 5.67 3.38 0.56
CA TYR A 22 6.83 4.23 0.85
C TYR A 22 7.38 4.99 -0.37
N SER A 23 6.52 5.24 -1.35
CA SER A 23 6.76 6.12 -2.49
C SER A 23 6.18 7.52 -2.23
N PRO A 24 6.78 8.59 -2.80
CA PRO A 24 6.24 9.94 -2.69
C PRO A 24 4.80 10.03 -3.20
N LEU A 25 3.92 10.65 -2.42
CA LEU A 25 2.60 11.05 -2.90
C LEU A 25 2.70 12.40 -3.62
N ILE A 26 2.15 12.44 -4.83
CA ILE A 26 2.05 13.62 -5.69
C ILE A 26 0.57 13.90 -5.87
N SER A 27 0.12 15.06 -5.40
CA SER A 27 -1.25 15.52 -5.68
C SER A 27 -1.29 16.17 -7.07
N LEU A 28 -2.31 15.85 -7.86
CA LEU A 28 -2.46 16.38 -9.22
C LEU A 28 -3.78 17.15 -9.34
N GLN A 29 -3.70 18.33 -9.95
CA GLN A 29 -4.85 19.12 -10.37
C GLN A 29 -4.67 19.50 -11.85
N SER A 30 -5.61 19.14 -12.70
CA SER A 30 -5.65 19.51 -14.11
C SER A 30 -6.70 20.58 -14.40
N THR A 31 -6.46 21.38 -15.43
CA THR A 31 -7.50 22.20 -16.04
C THR A 31 -8.36 21.35 -16.98
N ILE A 32 -9.60 21.76 -17.19
CA ILE A 32 -10.52 21.09 -18.13
C ILE A 32 -9.90 21.06 -19.54
N ASN A 33 -9.22 22.14 -19.94
CA ASN A 33 -8.56 22.22 -21.25
C ASN A 33 -7.40 21.22 -21.40
N ALA A 34 -6.68 20.94 -20.31
CA ALA A 34 -5.62 19.93 -20.31
C ALA A 34 -6.19 18.51 -20.38
N ASP A 35 -7.26 18.24 -19.62
CA ASP A 35 -7.96 16.94 -19.67
C ASP A 35 -8.51 16.67 -21.08
N LEU A 36 -9.14 17.66 -21.71
CA LEU A 36 -9.66 17.53 -23.09
C LEU A 36 -8.57 17.26 -24.12
N LEU A 37 -7.41 17.93 -24.01
CA LEU A 37 -6.29 17.70 -24.92
C LEU A 37 -5.72 16.29 -24.75
N LEU A 38 -5.52 15.84 -23.51
CA LEU A 38 -5.06 14.48 -23.23
C LEU A 38 -6.06 13.43 -23.70
N GLN A 39 -7.36 13.68 -23.55
CA GLN A 39 -8.41 12.80 -24.03
C GLN A 39 -8.44 12.71 -25.57
N SER A 40 -8.28 13.83 -26.28
CA SER A 40 -8.23 13.80 -27.75
C SER A 40 -7.06 12.97 -28.30
N ALA A 41 -6.00 12.79 -27.51
CA ALA A 41 -4.88 11.91 -27.85
C ALA A 41 -5.11 10.44 -27.44
N LEU A 42 -6.21 10.12 -26.77
CA LEU A 42 -6.64 8.76 -26.45
C LEU A 42 -7.73 8.26 -27.39
N GLU A 43 -8.59 9.15 -27.89
CA GLU A 43 -9.66 8.81 -28.83
C GLU A 43 -9.06 8.21 -30.11
N GLN A 44 -9.55 7.02 -30.47
CA GLN A 44 -9.30 6.42 -31.78
C GLN A 44 -10.10 7.25 -32.79
N ASN A 45 -9.47 7.67 -33.90
CA ASN A 45 -10.22 8.22 -35.02
C ASN A 45 -11.09 7.09 -35.59
N ASP A 46 -12.32 6.94 -35.12
CA ASP A 46 -13.35 6.03 -35.65
C ASP A 46 -13.80 6.40 -37.08
N LYS A 47 -13.07 7.29 -37.77
CA LYS A 47 -13.39 7.77 -39.11
C LYS A 47 -13.12 6.76 -40.23
N ASP A 48 -12.53 5.60 -39.91
CA ASP A 48 -12.24 4.56 -40.91
C ASP A 48 -13.34 3.50 -41.02
N ILE A 49 -14.39 3.51 -40.18
CA ILE A 49 -15.51 2.56 -40.28
C ILE A 49 -16.60 3.06 -41.26
N ASP A 50 -16.75 4.37 -41.45
CA ASP A 50 -17.76 4.92 -42.36
C ASP A 50 -17.28 5.06 -43.83
N ASN A 51 -15.99 4.88 -44.11
CA ASN A 51 -15.42 5.00 -45.46
C ASN A 51 -15.28 3.66 -46.22
N VAL A 52 -15.72 2.54 -45.65
CA VAL A 52 -15.67 1.20 -46.31
C VAL A 52 -17.02 0.81 -46.93
N VAL A 53 -18.05 1.65 -46.87
CA VAL A 53 -19.40 1.34 -47.42
C VAL A 53 -19.72 2.08 -48.73
N ASN A 54 -18.82 2.90 -49.27
CA ASN A 54 -19.04 3.59 -50.55
C ASN A 54 -17.91 3.34 -51.55
N ASP A 55 -17.70 2.08 -51.91
CA ASP A 55 -16.96 1.72 -53.12
C ASP A 55 -17.57 0.45 -53.74
N ASP A 56 -18.83 0.54 -54.15
CA ASP A 56 -19.40 -0.36 -55.16
C ASP A 56 -19.56 0.44 -56.44
N GLY A 57 -18.70 0.11 -57.41
CA GLY A 57 -18.60 0.77 -58.70
C GLY A 57 -19.82 0.55 -59.59
N ASP A 58 -20.23 1.64 -60.25
CA ASP A 58 -21.15 1.63 -61.37
C ASP A 58 -20.58 0.78 -62.53
N VAL A 59 -21.26 -0.33 -62.82
CA VAL A 59 -21.13 -1.05 -64.09
C VAL A 59 -22.47 -0.97 -64.80
N GLU A 60 -22.49 -0.17 -65.86
CA GLU A 60 -23.55 -0.13 -66.88
C GLU A 60 -23.74 -1.52 -67.51
N GLY A 61 -24.99 -1.98 -67.58
CA GLY A 61 -25.38 -3.22 -68.26
C GLY A 61 -26.89 -3.30 -68.43
N ASP A 62 -27.31 -3.19 -69.69
CA ASP A 62 -28.69 -3.14 -70.18
C ASP A 62 -29.59 -4.31 -69.72
N VAL A 63 -30.86 -4.02 -69.40
CA VAL A 63 -31.95 -5.01 -69.45
C VAL A 63 -33.23 -4.36 -69.99
N GLU A 64 -33.59 -4.71 -71.23
CA GLU A 64 -34.98 -4.72 -71.72
C GLU A 64 -35.59 -6.10 -71.39
N GLY A 65 -36.83 -6.14 -70.90
CA GLY A 65 -37.61 -7.39 -70.81
C GLY A 65 -38.71 -7.43 -69.75
N ASP A 66 -39.85 -6.83 -70.10
CA ASP A 66 -41.25 -7.26 -69.88
C ASP A 66 -41.70 -8.15 -68.69
N VAL A 67 -42.61 -7.54 -67.90
CA VAL A 67 -43.96 -7.95 -67.42
C VAL A 67 -44.23 -9.40 -66.93
N ASP A 68 -44.68 -9.55 -65.66
CA ASP A 68 -46.05 -9.98 -65.26
C ASP A 68 -46.14 -10.44 -63.78
N ASP A 69 -47.09 -9.81 -63.07
CA ASP A 69 -48.06 -10.32 -62.07
C ASP A 69 -47.65 -11.28 -60.90
N VAL A 70 -47.89 -10.84 -59.66
CA VAL A 70 -49.00 -11.28 -58.76
C VAL A 70 -48.67 -11.00 -57.28
N ASP A 71 -49.66 -10.37 -56.64
CA ASP A 71 -49.85 -10.03 -55.22
C ASP A 71 -49.78 -11.20 -54.19
N VAL A 72 -48.99 -10.97 -53.12
CA VAL A 72 -49.40 -10.76 -51.70
C VAL A 72 -49.93 -11.91 -50.81
N ASN A 73 -49.38 -11.92 -49.56
CA ASN A 73 -49.74 -12.55 -48.27
C ASN A 73 -49.11 -13.93 -47.96
N ASP A 74 -48.51 -14.21 -46.79
CA ASP A 74 -48.33 -13.53 -45.50
C ASP A 74 -47.03 -14.06 -44.86
N ASP A 75 -46.18 -13.19 -44.29
CA ASP A 75 -45.01 -13.57 -43.47
C ASP A 75 -45.16 -13.07 -42.03
N ASP A 76 -44.84 -13.95 -41.10
CA ASP A 76 -44.94 -13.83 -39.64
C ASP A 76 -43.74 -13.08 -39.05
N GLY A 77 -43.98 -12.37 -37.96
CA GLY A 77 -43.11 -11.31 -37.46
C GLY A 77 -41.79 -11.73 -36.84
N SER A 78 -40.80 -10.83 -36.89
CA SER A 78 -39.87 -10.64 -35.78
C SER A 78 -39.40 -9.19 -35.70
N ARG A 79 -39.52 -8.67 -34.48
CA ARG A 79 -39.35 -7.28 -34.05
C ARG A 79 -37.86 -7.06 -33.73
N THR A 80 -37.17 -6.21 -34.48
CA THR A 80 -35.79 -5.81 -34.19
C THR A 80 -35.78 -4.68 -33.16
N ASP A 81 -35.43 -5.02 -31.92
CA ASP A 81 -35.16 -4.05 -30.86
C ASP A 81 -33.82 -3.35 -31.12
N VAL A 82 -33.89 -2.05 -31.42
CA VAL A 82 -32.76 -1.12 -31.51
C VAL A 82 -32.15 -0.96 -30.11
N LYS A 83 -30.96 -1.55 -29.89
CA LYS A 83 -30.15 -1.29 -28.69
C LYS A 83 -29.54 0.12 -28.77
N SER A 84 -30.00 0.99 -27.89
CA SER A 84 -29.47 2.33 -27.61
C SER A 84 -27.97 2.31 -27.29
N SER A 85 -27.15 2.88 -28.16
CA SER A 85 -25.72 3.15 -28.01
C SER A 85 -25.44 4.44 -27.23
N GLY A 86 -26.17 4.71 -26.16
CA GLY A 86 -26.06 5.97 -25.42
C GLY A 86 -25.53 5.79 -24.00
N PHE A 87 -24.23 5.48 -23.81
CA PHE A 87 -23.46 5.69 -22.56
C PHE A 87 -21.98 5.29 -22.77
N LYS A 88 -21.17 6.07 -23.52
CA LYS A 88 -19.75 5.70 -23.77
C LYS A 88 -18.68 6.79 -23.65
N ASN A 89 -18.99 8.02 -23.21
CA ASN A 89 -17.95 9.03 -22.99
C ASN A 89 -17.82 9.38 -21.50
N VAL A 90 -17.13 8.52 -20.74
CA VAL A 90 -16.55 8.95 -19.46
C VAL A 90 -15.28 9.74 -19.80
N LEU A 91 -15.27 11.04 -19.50
CA LEU A 91 -14.09 11.89 -19.69
C LEU A 91 -12.92 11.29 -18.88
N THR A 92 -11.82 10.95 -19.55
CA THR A 92 -10.62 10.43 -18.86
C THR A 92 -9.81 11.61 -18.32
N SER A 93 -9.68 11.69 -17.00
CA SER A 93 -8.92 12.76 -16.35
C SER A 93 -7.41 12.58 -16.50
N ALA A 94 -6.64 13.68 -16.46
CA ALA A 94 -5.18 13.62 -16.40
C ALA A 94 -4.68 12.77 -15.22
N LEU A 95 -5.39 12.77 -14.09
CA LEU A 95 -5.04 11.91 -12.94
C LEU A 95 -5.11 10.42 -13.31
N GLN A 96 -6.18 9.98 -14.00
CA GLN A 96 -6.31 8.59 -14.44
C GLN A 96 -5.22 8.21 -15.44
N ILE A 97 -4.79 9.15 -16.28
CA ILE A 97 -3.69 8.93 -17.24
C ILE A 97 -2.35 8.84 -16.51
N PHE A 98 -2.06 9.72 -15.56
CA PHE A 98 -0.75 9.79 -14.89
C PHE A 98 -0.55 8.69 -13.84
N ARG A 99 -1.62 8.24 -13.18
CA ARG A 99 -1.56 7.28 -12.05
C ARG A 99 -0.76 6.01 -12.36
N PRO A 100 -0.94 5.33 -13.51
CA PRO A 100 -0.14 4.15 -13.86
C PRO A 100 1.34 4.49 -14.06
N PHE A 101 1.67 5.62 -14.71
CA PHE A 101 3.06 6.01 -14.96
C PHE A 101 3.85 6.38 -13.71
N GLY A 102 3.19 6.50 -12.55
CA GLY A 102 3.87 6.58 -11.26
C GLY A 102 4.69 5.32 -10.93
N ASN A 103 4.27 4.15 -11.41
CA ASN A 103 4.98 2.89 -11.25
C ASN A 103 6.05 2.72 -12.34
N ASN A 104 7.14 3.46 -12.22
CA ASN A 104 8.28 3.35 -13.13
C ASN A 104 9.08 2.04 -13.02
N VAL A 105 8.63 1.08 -12.19
CA VAL A 105 9.17 -0.29 -12.21
C VAL A 105 8.50 -1.09 -13.32
N ARG A 106 7.17 -1.06 -13.37
CA ARG A 106 6.39 -1.68 -14.46
C ARG A 106 6.56 -0.90 -15.76
N TYR A 107 6.63 0.43 -15.64
CA TYR A 107 6.69 1.35 -16.76
C TYR A 107 8.05 2.06 -16.87
N SER A 108 9.15 1.30 -16.77
CA SER A 108 10.51 1.84 -16.85
C SER A 108 10.87 2.35 -18.25
N ILE A 109 11.75 3.35 -18.32
CA ILE A 109 12.44 3.76 -19.55
C ILE A 109 13.79 3.01 -19.61
N PRO A 110 14.22 2.49 -20.77
CA PRO A 110 15.54 1.87 -20.91
C PRO A 110 16.68 2.80 -20.43
N ASN A 111 17.64 2.26 -19.68
CA ASN A 111 18.81 2.97 -19.13
C ASN A 111 18.48 4.10 -18.12
N GLN A 112 17.25 4.18 -17.63
CA GLN A 112 16.84 5.15 -16.62
C GLN A 112 17.46 4.84 -15.26
N GLN A 113 17.99 5.86 -14.61
CA GLN A 113 18.61 5.72 -13.30
C GLN A 113 18.28 6.94 -12.43
N PHE A 114 17.97 6.67 -11.16
CA PHE A 114 17.66 7.67 -10.16
C PHE A 114 18.83 7.75 -9.19
N LYS A 115 19.47 8.91 -9.13
CA LYS A 115 20.61 9.16 -8.23
C LYS A 115 20.09 9.83 -6.97
N ILE A 116 20.29 9.17 -5.84
CA ILE A 116 19.89 9.68 -4.53
C ILE A 116 21.14 9.83 -3.67
N THR A 117 21.42 11.07 -3.29
CA THR A 117 22.46 11.46 -2.36
C THR A 117 21.87 11.65 -0.97
N ASN A 118 22.37 10.92 0.02
CA ASN A 118 21.89 11.04 1.39
C ASN A 118 22.54 12.20 2.16
N ASN A 119 22.20 12.35 3.45
CA ASN A 119 22.75 13.40 4.31
C ASN A 119 24.24 13.24 4.61
N GLN A 120 24.81 12.04 4.42
CA GLN A 120 26.25 11.80 4.53
C GLN A 120 26.98 12.04 3.20
N LEU A 121 26.31 12.65 2.22
CA LEU A 121 26.82 12.90 0.86
C LEU A 121 27.16 11.63 0.08
N ILE A 122 26.66 10.48 0.51
CA ILE A 122 26.81 9.20 -0.21
C ILE A 122 25.72 9.14 -1.28
N THR A 123 26.13 8.99 -2.54
CA THR A 123 25.22 8.85 -3.67
C THR A 123 25.05 7.38 -4.04
N LYS A 124 23.80 6.93 -4.07
CA LYS A 124 23.40 5.61 -4.58
C LYS A 124 22.55 5.77 -5.82
N THR A 125 22.66 4.81 -6.72
CA THR A 125 21.90 4.77 -7.96
C THR A 125 20.87 3.65 -7.90
N TYR A 126 19.65 3.95 -8.31
CA TYR A 126 18.54 3.00 -8.34
C TYR A 126 17.96 2.92 -9.75
N ALA A 127 17.56 1.72 -10.18
CA ALA A 127 16.89 1.52 -11.47
C ALA A 127 15.49 2.15 -11.50
N SER A 128 14.85 2.29 -10.34
CA SER A 128 13.50 2.83 -10.22
C SER A 128 13.30 3.69 -8.96
N PHE A 129 12.35 4.62 -9.05
CA PHE A 129 11.90 5.49 -7.96
C PHE A 129 10.40 5.78 -8.14
N PRO A 130 9.51 4.84 -7.78
CA PRO A 130 8.08 4.97 -8.03
C PRO A 130 7.49 6.14 -7.24
N VAL A 131 6.41 6.70 -7.76
CA VAL A 131 5.62 7.79 -7.16
C VAL A 131 4.13 7.45 -7.23
N ARG A 132 3.31 8.01 -6.34
CA ARG A 132 1.86 7.80 -6.31
C ARG A 132 1.15 9.11 -6.68
N PHE A 133 0.44 9.11 -7.80
CA PHE A 133 -0.43 10.23 -8.15
C PHE A 133 -1.80 10.02 -7.50
N GLU A 134 -2.24 11.02 -6.74
CA GLU A 134 -3.51 11.02 -6.03
C GLU A 134 -4.25 12.33 -6.29
N PRO A 135 -5.57 12.38 -6.02
CA PRO A 135 -6.34 13.62 -6.05
C PRO A 135 -5.75 14.70 -5.14
N THR A 136 -6.28 15.91 -5.28
CA THR A 136 -5.85 17.03 -4.42
C THR A 136 -6.06 16.69 -2.94
N LEU A 137 -5.20 17.21 -2.06
CA LEU A 137 -5.36 17.01 -0.61
C LEU A 137 -6.73 17.48 -0.11
N LEU A 138 -7.28 18.52 -0.73
CA LEU A 138 -8.63 19.00 -0.49
C LEU A 138 -9.67 17.91 -0.73
N GLU A 139 -9.58 17.26 -1.89
CA GLU A 139 -10.49 16.20 -2.29
C GLU A 139 -10.37 14.97 -1.38
N LEU A 140 -9.14 14.53 -1.07
CA LEU A 140 -8.89 13.43 -0.14
C LEU A 140 -9.47 13.70 1.25
N LEU A 141 -9.34 14.93 1.77
CA LEU A 141 -9.94 15.33 3.05
C LEU A 141 -11.46 15.37 2.99
N SER A 142 -12.03 15.82 1.87
CA SER A 142 -13.49 15.84 1.67
C SER A 142 -14.07 14.43 1.63
N ILE A 143 -13.42 13.49 0.93
CA ILE A 143 -13.80 12.07 0.88
C ILE A 143 -13.73 11.45 2.27
N SER A 144 -12.64 11.72 3.01
CA SER A 144 -12.47 11.25 4.38
C SER A 144 -13.59 11.73 5.30
N THR A 145 -13.96 13.02 5.19
CA THR A 145 -15.05 13.64 5.96
C THR A 145 -16.41 13.03 5.60
N ALA A 146 -16.68 12.83 4.31
CA ALA A 146 -17.92 12.22 3.84
C ALA A 146 -18.08 10.77 4.34
N GLN A 147 -17.00 9.97 4.31
CA GLN A 147 -17.00 8.61 4.87
C GLN A 147 -17.25 8.61 6.38
N GLN A 148 -16.77 9.63 7.09
CA GLN A 148 -17.02 9.84 8.53
C GLN A 148 -18.52 10.08 8.80
N MET A 149 -19.18 10.91 8.00
CA MET A 149 -20.62 11.20 8.12
C MET A 149 -21.50 9.98 7.80
N GLN A 150 -21.09 9.16 6.83
CA GLN A 150 -21.80 7.91 6.51
C GLN A 150 -21.69 6.86 7.64
N ALA A 151 -20.52 6.78 8.28
CA ALA A 151 -20.31 5.87 9.40
C ALA A 151 -21.12 6.27 10.65
N SER A 152 -21.25 7.57 10.95
CA SER A 152 -22.05 8.05 12.07
C SER A 152 -23.56 7.87 11.84
N THR A 153 -24.04 8.02 10.61
CA THR A 153 -25.44 7.77 10.24
C THR A 153 -25.82 6.30 10.40
N SER A 154 -24.93 5.38 9.99
CA SER A 154 -25.11 3.94 10.19
C SER A 154 -25.13 3.54 11.68
N GLN A 155 -24.41 4.27 12.55
CA GLN A 155 -24.43 4.04 14.00
C GLN A 155 -25.67 4.64 14.69
N ALA A 156 -26.18 5.78 14.23
CA ALA A 156 -27.40 6.41 14.75
C ALA A 156 -28.68 5.62 14.42
N ALA A 157 -28.74 4.98 13.25
CA ALA A 157 -29.84 4.09 12.88
C ALA A 157 -29.91 2.79 13.74
N HIS A 158 -28.81 2.44 14.43
CA HIS A 158 -28.77 1.26 15.31
C HIS A 158 -29.09 1.57 16.77
N THR A 159 -29.15 2.84 17.19
CA THR A 159 -29.46 3.21 18.59
C THR A 159 -30.91 3.62 18.82
N SER A 160 -31.72 3.81 17.78
CA SER A 160 -33.14 4.17 17.92
C SER A 160 -34.08 2.98 18.21
N ASP A 161 -33.67 1.74 17.92
CA ASP A 161 -34.59 0.57 17.97
C ASP A 161 -34.37 -0.41 19.14
N VAL A 162 -33.53 -0.08 20.13
CA VAL A 162 -33.25 -1.00 21.28
C VAL A 162 -33.63 -0.40 22.65
N SER A 163 -34.33 0.73 22.69
CA SER A 163 -34.77 1.36 23.94
C SER A 163 -36.20 1.02 24.37
N SER A 164 -36.62 -0.25 24.23
CA SER A 164 -37.87 -0.73 24.84
C SER A 164 -37.90 -2.24 25.09
N ALA A 165 -37.05 -2.75 25.99
CA ALA A 165 -37.36 -3.89 26.85
C ALA A 165 -36.13 -4.30 27.64
N THR A 166 -36.17 -4.10 28.96
CA THR A 166 -35.72 -4.98 30.06
C THR A 166 -35.31 -4.14 31.27
N ALA A 167 -36.33 -3.65 31.98
CA ALA A 167 -36.19 -3.32 33.38
C ALA A 167 -36.41 -4.60 34.20
N ALA A 168 -35.38 -5.08 34.92
CA ALA A 168 -35.55 -5.81 36.19
C ALA A 168 -34.21 -6.05 36.93
N SER A 169 -34.25 -5.68 38.21
CA SER A 169 -33.53 -6.23 39.38
C SER A 169 -32.02 -6.04 39.60
N SER A 170 -31.72 -5.13 40.55
CA SER A 170 -30.86 -5.24 41.75
C SER A 170 -29.37 -5.65 41.58
N SER A 171 -28.38 -4.97 42.18
CA SER A 171 -28.30 -4.58 43.59
C SER A 171 -27.27 -3.48 43.89
N ASP A 172 -27.53 -2.79 45.01
CA ASP A 172 -26.86 -1.63 45.61
C ASP A 172 -25.34 -1.70 45.85
N ARG A 173 -24.69 -0.53 45.76
CA ARG A 173 -23.79 0.00 46.82
C ARG A 173 -23.53 1.52 46.66
N LEU A 174 -23.91 2.25 47.72
CA LEU A 174 -23.73 3.67 48.08
C LEU A 174 -22.23 4.08 48.03
N SER A 175 -21.76 5.22 47.51
CA SER A 175 -21.99 6.66 47.78
C SER A 175 -20.61 7.30 48.11
N ASN A 176 -20.15 8.30 47.36
CA ASN A 176 -19.69 9.55 47.96
C ASN A 176 -19.61 10.69 46.93
N SER A 177 -20.22 11.81 47.29
CA SER A 177 -20.43 13.01 46.49
C SER A 177 -19.26 13.98 46.57
N GLY A 178 -18.76 14.44 45.42
CA GLY A 178 -17.91 15.61 45.29
C GLY A 178 -18.27 16.34 44.00
N SER A 179 -18.85 17.53 44.13
CA SER A 179 -19.39 18.39 43.08
C SER A 179 -18.35 18.78 42.01
N LEU A 180 -18.64 18.48 40.73
CA LEU A 180 -17.93 18.98 39.56
C LEU A 180 -18.77 20.10 38.87
N PRO A 181 -18.13 21.15 38.33
CA PRO A 181 -18.78 22.27 37.64
C PRO A 181 -19.36 21.85 36.26
N PRO A 182 -20.24 22.65 35.64
CA PRO A 182 -21.13 22.19 34.57
C PRO A 182 -20.36 21.82 33.30
N ILE A 183 -20.78 20.69 32.72
CA ILE A 183 -20.31 20.12 31.46
C ILE A 183 -20.46 21.17 30.35
N GLN A 184 -19.34 21.79 29.96
CA GLN A 184 -19.23 22.41 28.64
C GLN A 184 -19.41 21.31 27.59
N GLN A 185 -20.29 21.56 26.63
CA GLN A 185 -20.53 20.71 25.46
C GLN A 185 -19.19 20.26 24.87
N MET A 186 -18.84 18.98 25.09
CA MET A 186 -17.73 18.33 24.41
C MET A 186 -18.08 18.30 22.93
N THR A 187 -17.51 19.22 22.16
CA THR A 187 -17.36 19.05 20.72
C THR A 187 -16.60 17.75 20.52
N SER A 188 -17.27 16.70 20.02
CA SER A 188 -16.68 15.39 19.77
C SER A 188 -15.40 15.55 18.96
N SER A 189 -14.26 15.15 19.52
CA SER A 189 -13.00 15.14 18.79
C SER A 189 -13.15 14.24 17.55
N PRO A 190 -12.56 14.62 16.40
CA PRO A 190 -12.68 13.83 15.18
C PRO A 190 -12.08 12.44 15.41
N GLN A 191 -12.89 11.40 15.28
CA GLN A 191 -12.46 10.03 15.51
C GLN A 191 -11.52 9.58 14.38
N LEU A 192 -10.36 9.02 14.76
CA LEU A 192 -9.42 8.41 13.82
C LEU A 192 -10.10 7.25 13.08
N GLN A 193 -9.87 7.14 11.77
CA GLN A 193 -10.52 6.16 10.89
C GLN A 193 -9.63 4.93 10.65
N GLN A 194 -10.23 3.80 10.27
CA GLN A 194 -9.51 2.63 9.77
C GLN A 194 -8.82 2.92 8.42
N LEU A 195 -7.78 2.17 8.10
CA LEU A 195 -7.11 2.22 6.80
C LEU A 195 -8.01 1.74 5.66
N PHE A 196 -8.77 0.66 5.90
CA PHE A 196 -9.65 0.02 4.93
C PHE A 196 -10.79 -0.73 5.64
N SER A 197 -11.82 -1.13 4.88
CA SER A 197 -12.86 -2.05 5.36
C SER A 197 -12.46 -3.52 5.17
N ILE A 198 -12.39 -4.28 6.27
CA ILE A 198 -12.09 -5.72 6.25
C ILE A 198 -13.14 -6.50 5.45
N SER A 199 -14.41 -6.11 5.55
CA SER A 199 -15.50 -6.73 4.79
C SER A 199 -15.39 -6.44 3.29
N SER A 200 -14.95 -5.23 2.93
CA SER A 200 -14.71 -4.84 1.54
C SER A 200 -13.53 -5.62 0.96
N LEU A 201 -12.45 -5.81 1.73
CA LEU A 201 -11.31 -6.64 1.32
C LEU A 201 -11.74 -8.09 1.03
N GLU A 202 -12.50 -8.70 1.94
CA GLU A 202 -13.02 -10.07 1.74
C GLU A 202 -13.93 -10.15 0.50
N LYS A 203 -14.80 -9.15 0.27
CA LYS A 203 -15.66 -9.07 -0.92
C LYS A 203 -14.84 -8.94 -2.21
N TYR A 204 -13.80 -8.12 -2.20
CA TYR A 204 -12.92 -7.91 -3.35
C TYR A 204 -12.17 -9.20 -3.73
N LEU A 205 -11.55 -9.87 -2.76
CA LEU A 205 -10.87 -11.15 -3.00
C LEU A 205 -11.82 -12.23 -3.54
N ARG A 206 -13.07 -12.26 -3.08
CA ARG A 206 -14.10 -13.18 -3.60
C ARG A 206 -14.43 -12.90 -5.05
N HIS A 207 -14.49 -11.63 -5.44
CA HIS A 207 -14.70 -11.27 -6.83
C HIS A 207 -13.55 -11.76 -7.72
N LEU A 208 -12.30 -11.52 -7.30
CA LEU A 208 -11.12 -11.96 -8.05
C LEU A 208 -11.06 -13.49 -8.21
N ALA A 209 -11.24 -14.23 -7.12
CA ALA A 209 -11.22 -15.70 -7.16
C ALA A 209 -12.33 -16.31 -8.05
N ASN A 210 -13.38 -15.55 -8.36
CA ASN A 210 -14.45 -15.96 -9.27
C ASN A 210 -14.16 -15.62 -10.74
N LYS A 211 -13.37 -14.57 -11.03
CA LYS A 211 -13.03 -14.15 -12.40
C LYS A 211 -12.19 -15.19 -13.12
N ASP A 212 -11.26 -15.83 -12.40
CA ASP A 212 -10.41 -16.92 -12.91
C ASP A 212 -11.18 -18.17 -13.37
N GLN A 213 -12.48 -18.29 -13.04
CA GLN A 213 -13.31 -19.45 -13.42
C GLN A 213 -14.05 -19.27 -14.76
N ILE A 214 -14.35 -18.04 -15.16
CA ILE A 214 -15.18 -17.78 -16.36
C ILE A 214 -14.34 -17.79 -17.65
N GLY A 215 -13.01 -17.67 -17.55
CA GLY A 215 -12.09 -17.59 -18.70
C GLY A 215 -11.24 -18.83 -18.99
N VAL A 216 -11.64 -20.02 -18.55
CA VAL A 216 -10.73 -21.20 -18.59
C VAL A 216 -10.56 -21.83 -19.98
N ASP A 217 -11.43 -21.56 -20.96
CA ASP A 217 -11.40 -22.34 -22.21
C ASP A 217 -10.76 -21.64 -23.44
N GLU A 218 -10.49 -20.33 -23.43
CA GLU A 218 -9.95 -19.65 -24.64
C GLU A 218 -8.66 -18.84 -24.45
N ILE A 219 -8.24 -18.51 -23.22
CA ILE A 219 -7.23 -17.45 -23.00
C ILE A 219 -5.84 -18.00 -22.60
N LYS A 220 -5.71 -19.30 -22.31
CA LYS A 220 -4.44 -19.87 -21.84
C LYS A 220 -3.32 -19.94 -22.88
N THR A 221 -3.63 -19.83 -24.17
CA THR A 221 -2.65 -19.96 -25.26
C THR A 221 -1.96 -18.64 -25.64
N THR A 222 -2.49 -17.48 -25.25
CA THR A 222 -1.91 -16.17 -25.63
C THR A 222 -1.15 -15.48 -24.49
N ILE A 223 -1.36 -15.90 -23.23
CA ILE A 223 -0.79 -15.22 -22.05
C ILE A 223 0.67 -15.62 -21.78
N LEU A 224 1.18 -16.70 -22.36
CA LEU A 224 2.56 -17.15 -22.12
C LEU A 224 3.65 -16.22 -22.70
N GLU A 225 3.29 -15.18 -23.45
CA GLU A 225 4.26 -14.25 -24.06
C GLU A 225 4.25 -12.84 -23.47
N ASN A 226 3.23 -12.47 -22.67
CA ASN A 226 3.16 -11.16 -22.03
C ASN A 226 3.40 -11.31 -20.52
N ASN A 227 4.48 -10.69 -20.03
CA ASN A 227 4.90 -10.65 -18.63
C ASN A 227 3.91 -9.90 -17.70
N ASP A 228 2.63 -10.23 -17.72
CA ASP A 228 1.63 -9.71 -16.78
C ASP A 228 1.54 -10.63 -15.55
N ALA A 229 2.67 -10.74 -14.85
CA ALA A 229 2.87 -11.56 -13.66
C ALA A 229 2.10 -11.06 -12.40
N GLY A 230 1.16 -10.11 -12.54
CA GLY A 230 0.49 -9.46 -11.43
C GLY A 230 -0.91 -9.98 -11.09
N ALA A 231 -1.60 -10.65 -12.03
CA ALA A 231 -2.97 -11.11 -11.82
C ALA A 231 -3.07 -12.52 -11.20
N ASP A 232 -1.98 -13.28 -11.19
CA ASP A 232 -2.00 -14.72 -10.86
C ASP A 232 -1.78 -15.06 -9.37
N ASP A 233 -1.44 -14.08 -8.52
CA ASP A 233 -1.20 -14.31 -7.08
C ASP A 233 -2.19 -13.54 -6.17
N LEU A 234 -3.15 -14.29 -5.64
CA LEU A 234 -4.15 -13.79 -4.70
C LEU A 234 -3.53 -13.33 -3.37
N TYR A 235 -2.41 -13.92 -2.92
CA TYR A 235 -1.72 -13.49 -1.71
C TYR A 235 -1.06 -12.13 -1.91
N LEU A 236 -0.33 -11.94 -3.01
CA LEU A 236 0.27 -10.65 -3.34
C LEU A 236 -0.81 -9.57 -3.46
N THR A 237 -1.93 -9.87 -4.13
CA THR A 237 -3.06 -8.95 -4.21
C THR A 237 -3.63 -8.61 -2.83
N PHE A 238 -3.81 -9.61 -1.96
CA PHE A 238 -4.23 -9.40 -0.57
C PHE A 238 -3.26 -8.49 0.20
N PHE A 239 -1.95 -8.78 0.08
CA PHE A 239 -0.90 -7.99 0.71
C PHE A 239 -0.94 -6.54 0.24
N ASP A 240 -0.95 -6.33 -1.08
CA ASP A 240 -0.99 -5.00 -1.72
C ASP A 240 -2.16 -4.18 -1.25
N LYS A 241 -3.34 -4.78 -1.17
CA LYS A 241 -4.55 -4.09 -0.73
C LYS A 241 -4.52 -3.72 0.75
N ILE A 242 -3.81 -4.47 1.60
CA ILE A 242 -3.61 -4.12 3.02
C ILE A 242 -2.62 -2.97 3.19
N ILE A 243 -1.56 -2.92 2.38
CA ILE A 243 -0.50 -1.92 2.51
C ILE A 243 -0.79 -0.61 1.76
N THR A 244 -1.73 -0.66 0.80
CA THR A 244 -2.16 0.50 0.01
C THR A 244 -3.18 1.32 0.78
N SER A 245 -2.91 2.61 0.94
CA SER A 245 -3.84 3.57 1.52
C SER A 245 -3.51 4.99 1.08
N ASN A 246 -4.53 5.81 0.87
CA ASN A 246 -4.44 7.25 0.65
C ASN A 246 -4.96 8.06 1.86
N ARG A 247 -5.10 7.42 3.03
CA ARG A 247 -5.52 8.08 4.29
C ARG A 247 -4.49 9.10 4.76
N ILE A 248 -4.92 10.35 4.91
CA ILE A 248 -4.13 11.42 5.52
C ILE A 248 -4.27 11.36 7.04
N THR A 249 -3.17 11.21 7.76
CA THR A 249 -3.14 11.13 9.23
C THR A 249 -2.20 12.19 9.82
N PRO A 250 -2.36 12.57 11.10
CA PRO A 250 -1.43 13.51 11.72
C PRO A 250 -0.08 12.88 12.12
N PHE A 251 -0.06 11.56 12.36
CA PHE A 251 1.05 10.85 13.02
C PHE A 251 2.07 10.17 12.09
N GLU A 252 1.81 10.15 10.79
CA GLU A 252 2.75 9.76 9.74
C GLU A 252 2.56 10.67 8.51
N THR A 253 3.59 10.78 7.66
CA THR A 253 3.59 11.71 6.53
C THR A 253 3.78 11.04 5.16
N PHE A 254 3.72 9.70 5.06
CA PHE A 254 3.84 8.98 3.79
C PHE A 254 2.73 9.30 2.79
N ASN A 255 1.53 9.56 3.29
CA ASN A 255 0.39 9.98 2.47
C ASN A 255 0.24 11.51 2.42
N HIS A 256 1.14 12.28 3.02
CA HIS A 256 1.12 13.73 2.84
C HIS A 256 1.75 14.03 1.47
N PRO A 257 1.13 14.88 0.63
CA PRO A 257 1.72 15.21 -0.65
C PRO A 257 3.08 15.87 -0.46
N ILE A 258 4.08 15.37 -1.18
CA ILE A 258 5.43 15.94 -1.27
C ILE A 258 5.50 16.95 -2.40
N SER A 259 4.67 16.77 -3.42
CA SER A 259 4.51 17.68 -4.54
C SER A 259 3.04 17.89 -4.89
N HIS A 260 2.75 19.08 -5.43
CA HIS A 260 1.47 19.40 -6.05
C HIS A 260 1.71 19.85 -7.50
N LEU A 261 1.07 19.14 -8.43
CA LEU A 261 1.18 19.38 -9.85
C LEU A 261 -0.04 20.12 -10.37
N PHE A 262 0.20 21.21 -11.07
CA PHE A 262 -0.79 21.86 -11.92
C PHE A 262 -0.56 21.41 -13.36
N VAL A 263 -1.54 20.77 -13.98
CA VAL A 263 -1.50 20.39 -15.40
C VAL A 263 -2.33 21.39 -16.18
N ILE A 264 -1.69 22.12 -17.09
CA ILE A 264 -2.32 23.16 -17.91
C ILE A 264 -2.14 22.90 -19.40
N ASN A 265 -3.07 23.37 -20.20
CA ASN A 265 -2.98 23.40 -21.65
C ASN A 265 -2.34 24.73 -22.08
N TYR A 266 -1.24 24.65 -22.84
CA TYR A 266 -0.51 25.82 -23.34
C TYR A 266 -1.37 26.79 -24.16
N GLU A 267 -2.26 26.28 -25.01
CA GLU A 267 -3.00 27.06 -26.00
C GLU A 267 -4.21 27.77 -25.39
N LYS A 268 -4.86 27.11 -24.43
CA LYS A 268 -6.17 27.54 -23.91
C LYS A 268 -6.15 28.10 -22.49
N ASP A 269 -5.10 27.83 -21.71
CA ASP A 269 -5.00 28.31 -20.34
C ASP A 269 -4.06 29.51 -20.23
N SER A 270 -4.50 30.55 -19.52
CA SER A 270 -3.66 31.73 -19.26
C SER A 270 -2.77 31.57 -18.03
N ILE A 271 -1.66 32.30 -18.00
CA ILE A 271 -0.78 32.36 -16.81
C ILE A 271 -1.52 32.99 -15.61
N ASP A 272 -2.49 33.87 -15.86
CA ASP A 272 -3.29 34.49 -14.80
C ASP A 272 -4.28 33.49 -14.18
N ASP A 273 -4.88 32.60 -14.96
CA ASP A 273 -5.73 31.52 -14.44
C ASP A 273 -4.92 30.52 -13.59
N LEU A 274 -3.70 30.19 -14.05
CA LEU A 274 -2.76 29.40 -13.26
C LEU A 274 -2.41 30.11 -11.95
N ARG A 275 -2.14 31.42 -11.99
CA ARG A 275 -1.87 32.23 -10.80
C ARG A 275 -3.03 32.18 -9.81
N LEU A 276 -4.27 32.35 -10.29
CA LEU A 276 -5.48 32.27 -9.46
C LEU A 276 -5.62 30.89 -8.81
N SER A 277 -5.36 29.82 -9.57
CA SER A 277 -5.41 28.45 -9.07
C SER A 277 -4.37 28.20 -7.96
N ILE A 278 -3.15 28.71 -8.13
CA ILE A 278 -2.10 28.63 -7.09
C ILE A 278 -2.49 29.41 -5.84
N VAL A 279 -3.03 30.62 -6.00
CA VAL A 279 -3.48 31.44 -4.86
C VAL A 279 -4.61 30.74 -4.10
N LYS A 280 -5.61 30.20 -4.83
CA LYS A 280 -6.70 29.41 -4.24
C LYS A 280 -6.17 28.22 -3.46
N PHE A 281 -5.23 27.48 -4.04
CA PHE A 281 -4.59 26.34 -3.38
C PHE A 281 -3.86 26.76 -2.10
N ARG A 282 -3.04 27.82 -2.15
CA ARG A 282 -2.25 28.29 -0.99
C ARG A 282 -3.11 28.83 0.15
N ASN A 283 -4.26 29.43 -0.17
CA ASN A 283 -5.17 30.01 0.82
C ASN A 283 -6.17 29.01 1.39
N TYR A 284 -6.11 27.73 0.98
CA TYR A 284 -6.96 26.71 1.55
C TYR A 284 -6.63 26.47 3.04
N ASN A 285 -7.65 26.15 3.84
CA ASN A 285 -7.49 25.84 5.26
C ASN A 285 -7.01 24.39 5.45
N PHE A 286 -5.72 24.18 5.25
CA PHE A 286 -5.09 22.87 5.44
C PHE A 286 -5.12 22.42 6.92
N PRO A 287 -5.09 21.10 7.19
CA PRO A 287 -5.00 20.58 8.54
C PRO A 287 -3.82 21.21 9.32
N LYS A 288 -4.02 21.44 10.62
CA LYS A 288 -3.04 22.13 11.49
C LYS A 288 -1.70 21.42 11.62
N TYR A 289 -1.62 20.14 11.23
CA TYR A 289 -0.42 19.31 11.21
C TYR A 289 0.27 19.26 9.82
N PHE A 290 -0.33 19.86 8.79
CA PHE A 290 0.19 19.88 7.42
C PHE A 290 0.86 21.23 7.10
N GLN A 291 2.11 21.20 6.64
CA GLN A 291 2.89 22.39 6.29
C GLN A 291 3.01 22.52 4.77
N ILE A 292 2.36 23.55 4.22
CA ILE A 292 2.33 23.80 2.77
C ILE A 292 3.69 24.25 2.22
N ASP A 293 4.49 24.97 3.01
CA ASP A 293 5.81 25.48 2.61
C ASP A 293 6.82 24.36 2.34
N ASP A 294 6.49 23.13 2.74
CA ASP A 294 7.29 21.94 2.46
C ASP A 294 6.99 21.30 1.11
N LEU A 295 5.88 21.68 0.47
CA LEU A 295 5.42 21.12 -0.79
C LEU A 295 6.21 21.66 -1.98
N LEU A 296 6.60 20.78 -2.90
CA LEU A 296 7.07 21.20 -4.22
C LEU A 296 5.86 21.57 -5.08
N MET A 297 5.70 22.86 -5.40
CA MET A 297 4.76 23.27 -6.46
C MET A 297 5.46 23.16 -7.81
N HIS A 298 4.82 22.51 -8.77
CA HIS A 298 5.36 22.31 -10.11
C HIS A 298 4.25 22.32 -11.16
N VAL A 299 4.56 22.74 -12.38
CA VAL A 299 3.57 22.86 -13.47
C VAL A 299 3.93 21.90 -14.60
N PHE A 300 2.96 21.15 -15.10
CA PHE A 300 3.06 20.44 -16.36
C PHE A 300 2.35 21.26 -17.43
N VAL A 301 3.10 21.66 -18.47
CA VAL A 301 2.57 22.41 -19.61
C VAL A 301 2.37 21.42 -20.75
N VAL A 302 1.12 21.10 -21.02
CA VAL A 302 0.69 20.19 -22.08
C VAL A 302 0.46 21.00 -23.36
N TYR A 303 0.99 20.55 -24.48
CA TYR A 303 0.88 21.25 -25.76
C TYR A 303 0.86 20.29 -26.95
N ASN A 304 0.24 20.69 -28.05
CA ASN A 304 0.28 19.94 -29.29
C ASN A 304 1.55 20.32 -30.10
N PRO A 305 2.51 19.40 -30.32
CA PRO A 305 3.71 19.69 -31.09
C PRO A 305 3.43 19.92 -32.59
N GLY A 306 2.25 19.56 -33.10
CA GLY A 306 1.83 19.84 -34.48
C GLY A 306 1.34 21.27 -34.69
N GLU A 307 0.80 21.90 -33.66
CA GLU A 307 0.23 23.26 -33.73
C GLU A 307 1.21 24.32 -33.22
N VAL A 308 2.07 23.96 -32.26
CA VAL A 308 2.89 24.91 -31.52
C VAL A 308 4.38 24.60 -31.64
N LYS A 309 5.18 25.65 -31.88
CA LYS A 309 6.65 25.55 -31.89
C LYS A 309 7.19 25.45 -30.46
N ILE A 310 8.13 24.53 -30.25
CA ILE A 310 8.75 24.30 -28.93
C ILE A 310 9.37 25.56 -28.29
N ASN A 311 9.92 26.47 -29.10
CA ASN A 311 10.53 27.72 -28.61
C ASN A 311 9.51 28.64 -27.91
N ASP A 312 8.26 28.65 -28.38
CA ASP A 312 7.20 29.50 -27.82
C ASP A 312 6.73 28.93 -26.47
N VAL A 313 6.66 27.60 -26.38
CA VAL A 313 6.39 26.87 -25.13
C VAL A 313 7.52 27.08 -24.10
N MET A 314 8.78 27.02 -24.54
CA MET A 314 9.95 27.30 -23.69
C MET A 314 9.97 28.75 -23.17
N THR A 315 9.49 29.70 -23.97
CA THR A 315 9.31 31.09 -23.56
C THR A 315 8.27 31.19 -22.45
N THR A 316 7.13 30.51 -22.61
CA THR A 316 6.08 30.46 -21.58
C THR A 316 6.54 29.76 -20.30
N GLN A 317 7.32 28.69 -20.40
CA GLN A 317 7.98 28.07 -19.25
C GLN A 317 8.88 29.08 -18.50
N SER A 318 9.63 29.90 -19.23
CA SER A 318 10.46 30.96 -18.64
C SER A 318 9.60 32.05 -17.99
N GLU A 319 8.45 32.39 -18.57
CA GLU A 319 7.49 33.31 -17.99
C GLU A 319 6.85 32.79 -16.70
N ILE A 320 6.43 31.52 -16.65
CA ILE A 320 5.89 30.87 -15.45
C ILE A 320 6.92 30.97 -14.32
N LYS A 321 8.18 30.64 -14.61
CA LYS A 321 9.27 30.76 -13.63
C LYS A 321 9.47 32.18 -13.15
N LYS A 322 9.47 33.17 -14.06
CA LYS A 322 9.67 34.58 -13.73
C LYS A 322 8.50 35.20 -12.96
N LYS A 323 7.25 34.94 -13.37
CA LYS A 323 6.03 35.55 -12.82
C LYS A 323 5.53 34.85 -11.55
N LEU A 324 5.70 33.53 -11.45
CA LEU A 324 5.12 32.70 -10.38
C LEU A 324 6.15 32.06 -9.45
N ASN A 325 7.45 32.11 -9.80
CA ASN A 325 8.53 31.44 -9.08
C ASN A 325 8.30 29.93 -8.91
N ILE A 326 7.78 29.29 -9.97
CA ILE A 326 7.49 27.85 -10.02
C ILE A 326 8.16 27.27 -11.27
N ASN A 327 8.78 26.10 -11.14
CA ASN A 327 9.35 25.38 -12.28
C ASN A 327 8.25 24.62 -13.03
N SER A 328 8.52 24.31 -14.30
CA SER A 328 7.62 23.50 -15.11
C SER A 328 8.34 22.40 -15.88
N THR A 329 7.57 21.40 -16.30
CA THR A 329 7.94 20.34 -17.23
C THR A 329 7.02 20.43 -18.45
N LEU A 330 7.58 20.24 -19.64
CA LEU A 330 6.82 20.27 -20.88
C LEU A 330 6.38 18.85 -21.23
N LEU A 331 5.10 18.68 -21.57
CA LEU A 331 4.53 17.40 -22.01
C LEU A 331 3.98 17.55 -23.43
N PRO A 332 4.71 17.06 -24.46
CA PRO A 332 4.18 17.03 -25.82
C PRO A 332 3.07 15.98 -25.94
N VAL A 333 1.91 16.39 -26.43
CA VAL A 333 0.76 15.52 -26.70
C VAL A 333 0.45 15.62 -28.19
N ALA A 334 0.97 14.67 -28.96
CA ALA A 334 0.71 14.60 -30.39
C ALA A 334 -0.66 13.97 -30.66
N GLU A 335 -1.32 14.40 -31.74
CA GLU A 335 -2.51 13.73 -32.25
C GLU A 335 -2.26 12.26 -32.59
N ASN A 336 -3.26 11.41 -32.36
CA ASN A 336 -3.21 9.99 -32.72
C ASN A 336 -3.14 9.80 -34.24
N LYS A 337 -1.92 9.63 -34.76
CA LYS A 337 -1.64 9.21 -36.15
C LYS A 337 -0.98 7.83 -36.24
N SER A 338 -0.69 7.19 -35.10
CA SER A 338 -0.01 5.91 -35.03
C SER A 338 -0.97 4.76 -34.78
N ASN A 339 -0.80 3.65 -35.49
CA ASN A 339 -1.51 2.39 -35.23
C ASN A 339 -0.87 1.56 -34.09
N GLU A 340 0.19 2.06 -33.46
CA GLU A 340 0.92 1.38 -32.39
C GLU A 340 0.49 1.87 -31.00
N TYR A 341 -0.18 0.99 -30.26
CA TYR A 341 -0.69 1.27 -28.91
C TYR A 341 0.01 0.41 -27.86
N VAL A 342 0.01 0.91 -26.62
CA VAL A 342 0.44 0.22 -25.41
C VAL A 342 -0.74 0.16 -24.46
N GLU A 343 -1.04 -1.04 -23.99
CA GLU A 343 -2.09 -1.26 -22.99
C GLU A 343 -1.53 -0.97 -21.59
N ILE A 344 -2.21 -0.09 -20.85
CA ILE A 344 -1.81 0.36 -19.52
C ILE A 344 -2.94 0.11 -18.53
N SER A 345 -2.62 -0.47 -17.37
CA SER A 345 -3.63 -0.74 -16.35
C SER A 345 -4.00 0.54 -15.60
N THR A 346 -5.29 0.86 -15.54
CA THR A 346 -5.81 2.03 -14.81
C THR A 346 -6.02 1.76 -13.32
N VAL A 347 -5.77 0.52 -12.87
CA VAL A 347 -6.06 0.03 -11.51
C VAL A 347 -4.82 0.03 -10.60
N GLU A 348 -3.75 0.70 -11.01
CA GLU A 348 -2.54 0.79 -10.20
C GLU A 348 -2.71 1.64 -8.94
N ASN A 349 -2.08 1.22 -7.84
CA ASN A 349 -2.14 1.90 -6.54
C ASN A 349 -3.59 2.15 -6.04
N CYS A 350 -4.55 1.33 -6.46
CA CYS A 350 -5.94 1.50 -6.06
C CYS A 350 -6.21 0.97 -4.66
N THR A 351 -6.94 1.76 -3.88
CA THR A 351 -7.48 1.36 -2.59
C THR A 351 -8.59 0.31 -2.76
N ILE A 352 -8.88 -0.42 -1.68
CA ILE A 352 -9.96 -1.41 -1.65
C ILE A 352 -11.30 -0.76 -1.98
N GLU A 353 -11.54 0.43 -1.44
CA GLU A 353 -12.79 1.17 -1.63
C GLU A 353 -12.98 1.57 -3.10
N GLU A 354 -11.94 2.05 -3.77
CA GLU A 354 -11.98 2.37 -5.21
C GLU A 354 -12.30 1.13 -6.05
N ASP A 355 -11.71 -0.03 -5.74
CA ASP A 355 -11.99 -1.26 -6.49
C ASP A 355 -13.41 -1.75 -6.28
N ILE A 356 -13.91 -1.73 -5.03
CA ILE A 356 -15.31 -2.08 -4.76
C ILE A 356 -16.28 -1.14 -5.48
N GLN A 357 -15.93 0.15 -5.55
CA GLN A 357 -16.71 1.13 -6.29
C GLN A 357 -16.74 0.80 -7.78
N ARG A 358 -15.59 0.52 -8.42
CA ARG A 358 -15.52 0.08 -9.83
C ARG A 358 -16.34 -1.17 -10.08
N LEU A 359 -16.23 -2.18 -9.21
CA LEU A 359 -17.01 -3.42 -9.32
C LEU A 359 -18.51 -3.17 -9.22
N SER A 360 -18.93 -2.17 -8.44
CA SER A 360 -20.34 -1.79 -8.30
C SER A 360 -20.86 -1.08 -9.55
N PHE A 361 -20.03 -0.26 -10.20
CA PHE A 361 -20.37 0.45 -11.44
C PHE A 361 -20.26 -0.40 -12.70
N ARG A 362 -19.78 -1.65 -12.60
CA ARG A 362 -19.52 -2.54 -13.75
C ARG A 362 -18.65 -1.88 -14.83
N ASP A 363 -17.68 -1.07 -14.41
CA ASP A 363 -16.77 -0.38 -15.31
C ASP A 363 -15.89 -1.43 -16.04
N PRO A 364 -16.07 -1.65 -17.36
CA PRO A 364 -15.46 -2.79 -18.05
C PRO A 364 -13.99 -2.55 -18.43
N SER A 365 -13.52 -1.30 -18.47
CA SER A 365 -12.16 -0.97 -18.93
C SER A 365 -11.21 -0.73 -17.75
N THR A 366 -10.57 -1.81 -17.28
CA THR A 366 -9.43 -1.73 -16.34
C THR A 366 -8.12 -1.32 -17.01
N ASN A 367 -8.15 -1.19 -18.33
CA ASN A 367 -6.99 -0.92 -19.16
C ASN A 367 -7.30 0.25 -20.10
N LEU A 368 -6.28 1.05 -20.38
CA LEU A 368 -6.30 2.20 -21.27
C LEU A 368 -5.26 1.96 -22.37
N ASN A 369 -5.68 2.13 -23.63
CA ASN A 369 -4.77 2.05 -24.78
C ASN A 369 -4.19 3.44 -25.06
N ILE A 370 -2.87 3.58 -24.94
CA ILE A 370 -2.17 4.84 -25.16
C ILE A 370 -1.23 4.67 -26.36
N SER A 371 -1.17 5.65 -27.26
CA SER A 371 -0.22 5.61 -28.37
C SER A 371 1.22 5.63 -27.87
N LYS A 372 2.12 4.89 -28.55
CA LYS A 372 3.55 4.84 -28.16
C LYS A 372 4.23 6.21 -28.03
N PRO A 373 3.96 7.21 -28.91
CA PRO A 373 4.53 8.55 -28.75
C PRO A 373 4.11 9.22 -27.44
N LEU A 374 2.82 9.12 -27.08
CA LEU A 374 2.28 9.69 -25.85
C LEU A 374 2.81 8.95 -24.60
N ASP A 375 2.87 7.62 -24.65
CA ASP A 375 3.50 6.79 -23.60
C ASP A 375 4.94 7.23 -23.32
N SER A 376 5.77 7.37 -24.36
CA SER A 376 7.16 7.83 -24.25
C SER A 376 7.25 9.26 -23.71
N ALA A 377 6.38 10.16 -24.18
CA ALA A 377 6.33 11.56 -23.73
C ALA A 377 5.99 11.68 -22.24
N ILE A 378 4.97 10.95 -21.76
CA ILE A 378 4.58 10.95 -20.34
C ILE A 378 5.70 10.39 -19.48
N ARG A 379 6.28 9.25 -19.87
CA ARG A 379 7.41 8.63 -19.13
C ARG A 379 8.61 9.59 -19.04
N GLY A 380 9.01 10.18 -20.17
CA GLY A 380 10.12 11.13 -20.22
C GLY A 380 9.89 12.36 -19.35
N SER A 381 8.66 12.90 -19.37
CA SER A 381 8.28 14.08 -18.59
C SER A 381 8.25 13.78 -17.09
N ILE A 382 7.69 12.64 -16.68
CA ILE A 382 7.69 12.20 -15.27
C ILE A 382 9.12 11.92 -14.80
N TYR A 383 9.96 11.32 -15.63
CA TYR A 383 11.36 11.12 -15.32
C TYR A 383 12.11 12.43 -15.08
N GLU A 384 11.97 13.40 -15.99
CA GLU A 384 12.56 14.73 -15.82
C GLU A 384 12.06 15.36 -14.51
N PHE A 385 10.75 15.31 -14.27
CA PHE A 385 10.15 15.86 -13.06
C PHE A 385 10.78 15.26 -11.78
N ILE A 386 10.87 13.93 -11.71
CA ILE A 386 11.39 13.23 -10.55
C ILE A 386 12.87 13.57 -10.31
N ASN A 387 13.71 13.45 -11.35
CA ASN A 387 15.15 13.59 -11.20
C ASN A 387 15.63 15.03 -11.05
N LYS A 388 14.99 15.98 -11.75
CA LYS A 388 15.43 17.37 -11.78
C LYS A 388 14.83 18.21 -10.67
N TYR A 389 13.65 17.84 -10.16
CA TYR A 389 12.92 18.66 -9.19
C TYR A 389 12.52 17.89 -7.92
N LEU A 390 11.85 16.74 -8.02
CA LEU A 390 11.30 16.06 -6.84
C LEU A 390 12.39 15.55 -5.88
N ILE A 391 13.32 14.73 -6.37
CA ILE A 391 14.40 14.17 -5.53
C ILE A 391 15.27 15.30 -4.95
N PRO A 392 15.76 16.28 -5.74
CA PRO A 392 16.52 17.41 -5.21
C PRO A 392 15.79 18.23 -4.14
N HIS A 393 14.48 18.44 -4.30
CA HIS A 393 13.64 19.13 -3.31
C HIS A 393 13.62 18.37 -1.98
N MET A 394 13.33 17.06 -2.03
CA MET A 394 13.32 16.21 -0.83
C MET A 394 14.68 16.22 -0.11
N GLN A 395 15.78 16.08 -0.85
CA GLN A 395 17.13 16.12 -0.28
C GLN A 395 17.44 17.46 0.39
N THR A 396 17.05 18.56 -0.23
CA THR A 396 17.27 19.91 0.30
C THR A 396 16.48 20.12 1.59
N LYS A 397 15.22 19.69 1.63
CA LYS A 397 14.37 19.78 2.83
C LYS A 397 14.87 18.90 3.97
N ILE A 398 15.27 17.66 3.69
CA ILE A 398 15.85 16.77 4.70
C ILE A 398 17.10 17.39 5.33
N ARG A 399 18.01 17.98 4.54
CA ARG A 399 19.20 18.67 5.07
C ARG A 399 18.81 19.86 5.94
N ALA A 400 17.90 20.71 5.45
CA ALA A 400 17.42 21.87 6.20
C ALA A 400 16.79 21.47 7.55
N TRP A 401 15.96 20.43 7.59
CA TRP A 401 15.37 19.94 8.82
C TRP A 401 16.38 19.26 9.76
N ASP A 402 17.40 18.57 9.22
CA ASP A 402 18.47 18.00 10.05
C ASP A 402 19.20 19.13 10.79
N ASP A 403 19.64 20.15 10.07
CA ASP A 403 20.37 21.28 10.62
C ASP A 403 19.52 22.11 11.61
N GLN A 404 18.25 22.38 11.27
CA GLN A 404 17.39 23.25 12.06
C GLN A 404 16.79 22.58 13.30
N PHE A 405 16.42 21.30 13.21
CA PHE A 405 15.62 20.64 14.26
C PHE A 405 16.34 19.45 14.89
N LEU A 406 17.02 18.61 14.10
CA LEU A 406 17.58 17.36 14.61
C LEU A 406 18.96 17.54 15.25
N GLN A 407 19.87 18.31 14.64
CA GLN A 407 21.21 18.58 15.17
C GLN A 407 21.19 19.30 16.52
N PRO A 408 20.35 20.33 16.77
CA PRO A 408 20.24 20.95 18.09
C PRO A 408 19.83 19.94 19.17
N LYS A 409 18.90 19.03 18.87
CA LYS A 409 18.49 17.95 19.79
C LYS A 409 19.64 16.95 20.04
N LYS A 410 20.43 16.61 19.02
CA LYS A 410 21.61 15.74 19.16
C LYS A 410 22.74 16.40 19.96
N SER A 411 22.93 17.71 19.84
CA SER A 411 23.98 18.48 20.51
C SER A 411 23.73 18.62 22.01
N ILE A 412 22.49 18.92 22.42
CA ILE A 412 22.10 19.05 23.84
C ILE A 412 22.07 17.69 24.56
N ALA A 413 21.66 16.62 23.85
CA ALA A 413 21.68 15.24 24.37
C ALA A 413 23.02 14.51 24.16
N GLY A 414 24.04 15.19 23.64
CA GLY A 414 25.30 14.64 23.12
C GLY A 414 26.25 14.01 24.15
N ARG A 415 25.89 13.93 25.44
CA ARG A 415 26.71 13.25 26.44
C ARG A 415 26.41 11.76 26.62
N PHE A 416 25.37 11.19 25.99
CA PHE A 416 25.00 9.77 26.21
C PHE A 416 24.59 8.94 24.97
N PHE A 417 24.61 9.48 23.75
CA PHE A 417 23.95 8.85 22.58
C PHE A 417 24.86 7.95 21.71
N SER A 418 25.80 7.21 22.31
CA SER A 418 26.72 6.31 21.58
C SER A 418 26.13 4.92 21.23
N ALA A 419 24.89 4.63 21.64
CA ALA A 419 24.32 3.27 21.58
C ALA A 419 23.67 2.87 20.23
N SER A 420 23.22 3.80 19.38
CA SER A 420 22.56 3.46 18.11
C SER A 420 23.51 3.07 16.97
N ARG A 421 24.81 3.34 17.11
CA ARG A 421 25.84 2.93 16.14
C ARG A 421 26.23 1.46 16.25
N LYS A 422 26.00 0.81 17.40
CA LYS A 422 26.42 -0.58 17.67
C LYS A 422 25.57 -1.65 16.97
N LEU A 423 24.40 -1.32 16.44
CA LEU A 423 23.56 -2.25 15.64
C LEU A 423 23.91 -2.27 14.14
N PHE A 424 24.76 -1.35 13.67
CA PHE A 424 25.07 -1.19 12.25
C PHE A 424 26.57 -1.04 11.94
N ASN A 425 27.45 -1.36 12.90
CA ASN A 425 28.90 -1.28 12.72
C ASN A 425 29.54 -2.55 13.31
N ASN A 426 29.83 -3.52 12.44
CA ASN A 426 30.49 -4.76 12.80
C ASN A 426 32.01 -4.51 12.90
N ASN A 427 32.47 -4.08 14.07
CA ASN A 427 33.84 -4.24 14.54
C ASN A 427 33.87 -4.25 16.08
N SER A 428 34.67 -5.16 16.62
CA SER A 428 34.86 -5.55 18.01
C SER A 428 34.98 -4.39 19.02
N ASP A 429 34.20 -4.42 20.10
CA ASP A 429 34.67 -4.72 21.47
C ASP A 429 33.68 -4.30 22.58
N SER A 430 33.70 -5.17 23.60
CA SER A 430 33.11 -5.26 24.93
C SER A 430 32.25 -4.13 25.58
N ASN A 431 31.30 -4.64 26.37
CA ASN A 431 30.67 -4.11 27.60
C ASN A 431 29.92 -2.77 27.55
N LEU A 432 28.62 -2.84 27.87
CA LEU A 432 27.93 -2.06 28.92
C LEU A 432 26.41 -1.99 28.63
N LEU A 433 25.64 -2.73 29.42
CA LEU A 433 24.21 -2.53 29.66
C LEU A 433 23.89 -3.07 31.06
N SER A 434 23.89 -2.18 32.04
CA SER A 434 23.22 -2.41 33.33
C SER A 434 22.90 -1.06 33.96
N SER A 435 21.62 -0.72 34.02
CA SER A 435 20.91 -0.24 35.23
C SER A 435 19.70 0.58 34.83
N VAL A 436 18.55 -0.10 34.85
CA VAL A 436 17.34 0.50 35.41
C VAL A 436 17.63 0.73 36.88
N SER A 437 17.59 1.98 37.33
CA SER A 437 17.34 2.27 38.74
C SER A 437 16.50 3.52 38.88
N SER A 438 15.43 3.32 39.63
CA SER A 438 14.52 4.27 40.24
C SER A 438 15.22 5.35 41.04
N SER A 439 14.78 6.60 40.88
CA SER A 439 14.92 7.62 41.92
C SER A 439 13.60 8.36 42.10
N SER A 440 12.94 8.03 43.21
CA SER A 440 11.95 8.85 43.89
C SER A 440 12.64 9.98 44.66
N GLY A 441 12.08 11.19 44.65
CA GLY A 441 12.33 12.20 45.69
C GLY A 441 12.70 13.60 45.21
N SER A 442 11.69 14.47 45.17
CA SER A 442 11.70 15.89 45.58
C SER A 442 12.73 16.87 45.00
N ALA A 443 12.26 17.86 44.23
CA ALA A 443 12.06 19.24 44.72
C ALA A 443 11.75 20.19 43.55
N SER A 444 10.85 21.12 43.85
CA SER A 444 10.33 22.20 43.00
C SER A 444 11.40 23.10 42.37
N HIS A 445 11.42 23.17 41.05
CA HIS A 445 11.69 24.42 40.34
C HIS A 445 10.82 24.49 39.08
N SER A 446 9.80 25.32 39.18
CA SER A 446 8.92 25.72 38.08
C SER A 446 9.71 26.48 37.03
N ILE A 447 10.23 25.75 36.05
CA ILE A 447 10.54 26.31 34.73
C ILE A 447 9.20 26.53 34.03
N PRO A 448 8.95 27.67 33.36
CA PRO A 448 7.68 27.91 32.69
C PRO A 448 7.45 26.77 31.71
N SER A 449 6.35 26.05 31.91
CA SER A 449 5.88 25.04 30.98
C SER A 449 5.74 25.69 29.61
N THR A 450 6.63 25.34 28.69
CA THR A 450 6.38 25.51 27.26
C THR A 450 4.99 24.94 26.99
N PRO A 451 4.09 25.66 26.28
CA PRO A 451 2.76 25.15 25.97
C PRO A 451 2.92 23.76 25.35
N ALA A 452 2.11 22.79 25.79
CA ALA A 452 2.19 21.42 25.31
C ALA A 452 2.18 21.42 23.78
N SER A 453 3.28 20.95 23.17
CA SER A 453 3.45 20.90 21.71
C SER A 453 2.42 19.97 21.06
N PHE A 454 1.92 19.00 21.82
CA PHE A 454 0.89 18.05 21.43
C PHE A 454 -0.51 18.53 21.80
N ASN A 455 -1.41 18.54 20.82
CA ASN A 455 -2.83 18.75 21.04
C ASN A 455 -3.52 17.44 21.42
N PHE A 456 -3.83 17.28 22.72
CA PHE A 456 -4.51 16.10 23.24
C PHE A 456 -5.98 15.98 22.81
N ALA A 457 -6.66 17.10 22.52
CA ALA A 457 -8.06 17.07 22.12
C ALA A 457 -8.22 16.51 20.70
N GLU A 458 -7.32 16.89 19.79
CA GLU A 458 -7.39 16.52 18.37
C GLU A 458 -6.33 15.47 17.97
N ASN A 459 -5.52 14.97 18.93
CA ASN A 459 -4.46 13.97 18.76
C ASN A 459 -3.42 14.29 17.66
N PHE A 460 -2.90 15.53 17.62
CA PHE A 460 -1.85 15.90 16.66
C PHE A 460 -0.80 16.85 17.25
N TYR A 461 0.38 16.87 16.62
CA TYR A 461 1.35 17.96 16.74
C TYR A 461 1.10 19.04 15.69
N TYR A 462 1.20 20.30 16.09
CA TYR A 462 1.07 21.41 15.14
C TYR A 462 2.21 21.40 14.12
N LYS A 463 1.94 21.85 12.90
CA LYS A 463 2.89 21.90 11.78
C LYS A 463 4.19 22.66 12.05
N SER A 464 4.19 23.53 13.06
CA SER A 464 5.35 24.33 13.48
C SER A 464 6.22 23.65 14.54
N THR A 465 5.79 22.51 15.11
CA THR A 465 6.57 21.86 16.17
C THR A 465 7.77 21.11 15.59
N PRO A 466 8.91 21.08 16.30
CA PRO A 466 10.06 20.32 15.87
C PRO A 466 9.76 18.83 15.79
N GLU A 467 8.87 18.29 16.64
CA GLU A 467 8.43 16.90 16.61
C GLU A 467 7.81 16.53 15.26
N GLN A 468 6.93 17.38 14.71
CA GLN A 468 6.30 17.14 13.41
C GLN A 468 7.32 17.23 12.26
N SER A 469 8.25 18.19 12.32
CA SER A 469 9.33 18.32 11.33
C SER A 469 10.30 17.13 11.37
N ILE A 470 10.66 16.63 12.55
CA ILE A 470 11.53 15.46 12.72
C ILE A 470 10.82 14.19 12.23
N ARG A 471 9.50 14.05 12.45
CA ARG A 471 8.73 12.95 11.86
C ARG A 471 8.84 12.94 10.34
N LYS A 472 8.59 14.10 9.72
CA LYS A 472 8.63 14.27 8.27
C LYS A 472 10.02 14.00 7.71
N LEU A 473 11.07 14.45 8.41
CA LEU A 473 12.47 14.13 8.09
C LEU A 473 12.69 12.61 8.05
N ALA A 474 12.22 11.88 9.06
CA ALA A 474 12.38 10.42 9.13
C ALA A 474 11.61 9.70 8.01
N ASP A 475 10.36 10.08 7.76
CA ASP A 475 9.51 9.52 6.70
C ASP A 475 10.13 9.79 5.32
N TRP A 476 10.57 11.02 5.03
CA TRP A 476 11.19 11.37 3.74
C TRP A 476 12.56 10.70 3.54
N SER A 477 13.32 10.51 4.62
CA SER A 477 14.58 9.74 4.57
C SER A 477 14.33 8.27 4.23
N LEU A 478 13.24 7.69 4.72
CA LEU A 478 12.83 6.34 4.37
C LEU A 478 12.45 6.23 2.89
N ILE A 479 11.68 7.20 2.37
CA ILE A 479 11.31 7.29 0.94
C ILE A 479 12.57 7.38 0.05
N LEU A 480 13.57 8.17 0.46
CA LEU A 480 14.87 8.27 -0.21
C LEU A 480 15.81 7.07 0.05
N ARG A 481 15.30 6.00 0.67
CA ARG A 481 16.03 4.74 0.92
C ARG A 481 17.26 4.88 1.83
N ASP A 482 17.33 5.93 2.66
CA ASP A 482 18.28 6.01 3.77
C ASP A 482 17.66 5.44 5.05
N PHE A 483 17.42 4.12 5.01
CA PHE A 483 16.70 3.39 6.06
C PHE A 483 17.41 3.46 7.42
N LYS A 484 18.74 3.49 7.44
CA LYS A 484 19.54 3.58 8.67
C LYS A 484 19.38 4.95 9.33
N TYR A 485 19.42 6.02 8.55
CA TYR A 485 19.20 7.37 9.07
C TYR A 485 17.74 7.55 9.53
N ALA A 486 16.78 7.04 8.76
CA ALA A 486 15.37 7.02 9.13
C ALA A 486 15.16 6.30 10.48
N TYR A 487 15.69 5.08 10.65
CA TYR A 487 15.64 4.33 11.92
C TYR A 487 16.12 5.16 13.11
N SER A 488 17.32 5.75 12.98
CA SER A 488 17.91 6.53 14.07
C SER A 488 17.09 7.78 14.44
N THR A 489 16.38 8.34 13.45
CA THR A 489 15.51 9.50 13.65
C THR A 489 14.20 9.09 14.32
N TYR A 490 13.57 7.99 13.91
CA TYR A 490 12.38 7.45 14.59
C TYR A 490 12.67 7.09 16.04
N ASP A 491 13.80 6.41 16.30
CA ASP A 491 14.15 6.01 17.67
C ASP A 491 14.40 7.21 18.58
N LEU A 492 14.89 8.32 18.03
CA LEU A 492 15.05 9.58 18.74
C LEU A 492 13.69 10.22 19.04
N VAL A 493 12.87 10.51 18.02
CA VAL A 493 11.62 11.28 18.20
C VAL A 493 10.55 10.50 18.96
N LYS A 494 10.58 9.17 18.91
CA LYS A 494 9.70 8.29 19.70
C LYS A 494 9.79 8.59 21.21
N LYS A 495 10.97 8.99 21.71
CA LYS A 495 11.15 9.33 23.13
C LYS A 495 10.36 10.59 23.48
N ASP A 496 10.38 11.60 22.61
CA ASP A 496 9.61 12.82 22.77
C ASP A 496 8.10 12.51 22.78
N TYR A 497 7.63 11.68 21.85
CA TYR A 497 6.23 11.22 21.84
C TYR A 497 5.82 10.49 23.10
N SER A 498 6.71 9.66 23.65
CA SER A 498 6.46 8.93 24.90
C SER A 498 6.38 9.88 26.10
N ASN A 499 7.23 10.90 26.14
CA ASN A 499 7.23 11.92 27.19
C ASN A 499 5.92 12.72 27.16
N ASP A 500 5.47 13.09 25.96
CA ASP A 500 4.22 13.83 25.75
C ASP A 500 2.97 12.94 25.87
N ARG A 501 3.13 11.62 26.05
CA ARG A 501 2.03 10.64 26.03
C ARG A 501 1.21 10.68 24.73
N ALA A 502 1.84 11.06 23.61
CA ALA A 502 1.26 11.03 22.28
C ALA A 502 1.24 9.59 21.75
N TRP A 503 0.42 8.73 22.35
CA TRP A 503 0.50 7.27 22.18
C TRP A 503 0.37 6.79 20.74
N ILE A 504 -0.47 7.45 19.92
CA ILE A 504 -0.61 7.09 18.50
C ILE A 504 0.68 7.37 17.71
N TYR A 505 1.38 8.45 18.04
CA TYR A 505 2.70 8.76 17.47
C TYR A 505 3.77 7.78 17.95
N VAL A 506 3.72 7.34 19.22
CA VAL A 506 4.61 6.30 19.75
C VAL A 506 4.43 4.99 18.96
N ALA A 507 3.19 4.53 18.79
CA ALA A 507 2.89 3.29 18.08
C ALA A 507 3.35 3.34 16.61
N SER A 508 3.06 4.43 15.91
CA SER A 508 3.52 4.62 14.53
C SER A 508 5.05 4.73 14.43
N ALA A 509 5.72 5.40 15.37
CA ALA A 509 7.19 5.48 15.36
C ALA A 509 7.84 4.12 15.68
N GLN A 510 7.23 3.32 16.56
CA GLN A 510 7.66 1.95 16.86
C GLN A 510 7.55 1.02 15.65
N GLU A 511 6.44 1.06 14.93
CA GLU A 511 6.26 0.39 13.64
C GLU A 511 7.40 0.78 12.69
N MET A 512 7.63 2.08 12.51
CA MET A 512 8.65 2.56 11.60
C MET A 512 10.08 2.27 12.05
N CYS A 513 10.36 2.17 13.35
CA CYS A 513 11.64 1.64 13.86
C CYS A 513 11.85 0.20 13.38
N ILE A 514 10.85 -0.68 13.49
CA ILE A 514 10.98 -2.07 13.02
C ILE A 514 11.18 -2.10 11.51
N VAL A 515 10.31 -1.41 10.76
CA VAL A 515 10.32 -1.43 9.29
C VAL A 515 11.63 -0.87 8.74
N SER A 516 12.08 0.29 9.20
CA SER A 516 13.34 0.90 8.74
C SER A 516 14.56 0.04 9.07
N LEU A 517 14.57 -0.61 10.24
CA LEU A 517 15.64 -1.53 10.61
C LEU A 517 15.66 -2.76 9.70
N LEU A 518 14.53 -3.41 9.47
CA LEU A 518 14.47 -4.59 8.60
C LEU A 518 14.73 -4.24 7.13
N LEU A 519 14.28 -3.08 6.64
CA LEU A 519 14.60 -2.59 5.30
C LEU A 519 16.09 -2.29 5.12
N ALA A 520 16.74 -1.76 6.17
CA ALA A 520 18.18 -1.53 6.18
C ALA A 520 18.96 -2.86 6.17
N GLN A 521 18.53 -3.84 6.96
CA GLN A 521 19.15 -5.18 6.99
C GLN A 521 18.92 -5.93 5.67
N THR A 522 17.79 -5.74 5.00
CA THR A 522 17.45 -6.40 3.72
C THR A 522 17.78 -5.57 2.48
N GLN A 523 18.58 -4.52 2.62
CA GLN A 523 19.00 -3.72 1.47
C GLN A 523 20.04 -4.49 0.67
N GLN A 524 19.70 -4.85 -0.57
CA GLN A 524 20.60 -5.56 -1.48
C GLN A 524 21.89 -4.75 -1.70
N MET A 525 23.04 -5.44 -1.64
CA MET A 525 24.36 -4.83 -1.78
C MET A 525 24.62 -4.46 -3.26
N PRO A 526 25.39 -3.39 -3.54
CA PRO A 526 25.75 -3.00 -4.90
C PRO A 526 26.56 -4.06 -5.67
N ASN A 527 27.19 -5.01 -4.97
CA ASN A 527 27.95 -6.09 -5.58
C ASN A 527 27.29 -7.45 -5.29
N PRO A 528 26.59 -8.05 -6.27
CA PRO A 528 25.92 -9.35 -6.13
C PRO A 528 26.88 -10.53 -5.88
N SER A 529 28.18 -10.36 -6.17
CA SER A 529 29.18 -11.42 -6.04
C SER A 529 29.63 -11.69 -4.59
N LEU A 530 29.31 -10.80 -3.65
CA LEU A 530 29.59 -11.00 -2.22
C LEU A 530 28.32 -11.48 -1.52
N ARG A 531 28.36 -12.70 -0.95
CA ARG A 531 27.26 -13.19 -0.10
C ARG A 531 27.14 -12.26 1.12
N PRO A 532 25.93 -11.72 1.41
CA PRO A 532 25.74 -10.86 2.56
C PRO A 532 25.96 -11.69 3.84
N GLN A 533 26.83 -11.18 4.72
CA GLN A 533 27.13 -11.85 5.99
C GLN A 533 25.95 -11.65 6.95
N PRO A 534 25.45 -12.72 7.60
CA PRO A 534 24.38 -12.60 8.57
C PRO A 534 24.84 -11.71 9.75
N PRO A 535 23.92 -10.92 10.35
CA PRO A 535 24.20 -10.26 11.61
C PRO A 535 24.62 -11.29 12.67
N ASP A 536 25.51 -10.91 13.58
CA ASP A 536 25.94 -11.78 14.65
C ASP A 536 24.76 -12.14 15.58
N LYS A 537 24.89 -13.26 16.30
CA LYS A 537 23.81 -13.78 17.16
C LYS A 537 23.37 -12.78 18.24
N ASN A 538 24.25 -11.92 18.74
CA ASN A 538 23.87 -10.92 19.74
C ASN A 538 23.06 -9.80 19.10
N THR A 539 23.41 -9.36 17.90
CA THR A 539 22.60 -8.41 17.14
C THR A 539 21.23 -8.99 16.80
N LEU A 540 21.16 -10.25 16.35
CA LEU A 540 19.87 -10.92 16.13
C LEU A 540 19.00 -11.00 17.39
N ARG A 541 19.62 -11.28 18.55
CA ARG A 541 18.93 -11.29 19.86
C ARG A 541 18.36 -9.91 20.20
N LYS A 542 19.15 -8.85 20.02
CA LYS A 542 18.73 -7.46 20.28
C LYS A 542 17.60 -7.04 19.35
N ILE A 543 17.72 -7.31 18.05
CA ILE A 543 16.66 -7.02 17.07
C ILE A 543 15.36 -7.71 17.49
N ARG A 544 15.45 -8.98 17.88
CA ARG A 544 14.27 -9.76 18.26
C ARG A 544 13.64 -9.27 19.57
N HIS A 545 14.39 -9.32 20.66
CA HIS A 545 13.85 -9.18 22.02
C HIS A 545 13.85 -7.74 22.54
N ASP A 546 14.74 -6.87 22.06
CA ASP A 546 14.81 -5.47 22.53
C ASP A 546 14.02 -4.53 21.63
N ILE A 547 13.73 -4.94 20.38
CA ILE A 547 13.07 -4.10 19.38
C ILE A 547 11.74 -4.73 18.94
N ILE A 548 11.76 -5.82 18.17
CA ILE A 548 10.56 -6.30 17.47
C ILE A 548 9.47 -6.74 18.46
N GLU A 549 9.75 -7.66 19.37
CA GLU A 549 8.76 -8.16 20.34
C GLU A 549 8.14 -7.02 21.18
N PRO A 550 8.92 -6.19 21.91
CA PRO A 550 8.34 -5.15 22.76
C PRO A 550 7.66 -4.04 21.96
N PHE A 551 8.14 -3.67 20.77
CA PHE A 551 7.49 -2.63 19.97
C PHE A 551 6.19 -3.16 19.37
N MET A 552 6.17 -4.39 18.86
CA MET A 552 4.95 -5.01 18.34
C MET A 552 3.87 -5.14 19.41
N ASP A 553 4.20 -5.61 20.61
CA ASP A 553 3.21 -5.73 21.69
C ASP A 553 2.62 -4.37 22.07
N ASN A 554 3.46 -3.33 22.17
CA ASN A 554 3.04 -1.96 22.49
C ASN A 554 2.17 -1.31 21.39
N LEU A 555 2.59 -1.39 20.12
CA LEU A 555 1.83 -0.81 19.02
C LEU A 555 0.51 -1.57 18.80
N CYS A 556 0.50 -2.90 18.94
CA CYS A 556 -0.72 -3.69 18.81
C CYS A 556 -1.73 -3.33 19.89
N TYR A 557 -1.28 -3.21 21.15
CA TYR A 557 -2.12 -2.77 22.25
C TYR A 557 -2.66 -1.35 22.02
N THR A 558 -1.80 -0.43 21.57
CA THR A 558 -2.17 0.97 21.33
C THR A 558 -3.21 1.07 20.22
N PHE A 559 -2.94 0.49 19.04
CA PHE A 559 -3.87 0.52 17.92
C PHE A 559 -5.19 -0.18 18.28
N LYS A 560 -5.16 -1.42 18.78
CA LYS A 560 -6.39 -2.20 19.03
C LYS A 560 -7.18 -1.69 20.24
N SER A 561 -6.51 -1.47 21.37
CA SER A 561 -7.19 -1.26 22.65
C SER A 561 -7.39 0.20 23.01
N ARG A 562 -6.47 1.10 22.63
CA ARG A 562 -6.58 2.53 22.96
C ARG A 562 -7.34 3.33 21.92
N PHE A 563 -7.09 3.07 20.63
CA PHE A 563 -7.67 3.84 19.54
C PHE A 563 -8.68 3.07 18.67
N ASN A 564 -8.86 1.77 18.92
CA ASN A 564 -9.72 0.89 18.11
C ASN A 564 -9.34 0.86 16.61
N LEU A 565 -8.08 1.10 16.26
CA LEU A 565 -7.52 1.12 14.91
C LEU A 565 -6.98 -0.26 14.48
N LYS A 566 -7.86 -1.27 14.41
CA LYS A 566 -7.48 -2.66 14.13
C LYS A 566 -6.70 -2.84 12.83
N THR A 567 -7.10 -2.14 11.76
CA THR A 567 -6.46 -2.27 10.44
C THR A 567 -5.02 -1.76 10.40
N TYR A 568 -4.67 -0.75 11.21
CA TYR A 568 -3.28 -0.33 11.39
C TYR A 568 -2.44 -1.45 12.00
N CYS A 569 -2.94 -2.08 13.07
CA CYS A 569 -2.27 -3.21 13.68
C CYS A 569 -2.08 -4.38 12.69
N PHE A 570 -3.10 -4.68 11.89
CA PHE A 570 -3.03 -5.78 10.92
C PHE A 570 -1.99 -5.52 9.84
N LYS A 571 -1.99 -4.30 9.29
CA LYS A 571 -0.95 -3.83 8.36
C LYS A 571 0.44 -4.00 9.00
N SER A 572 0.67 -3.45 10.20
CA SER A 572 1.99 -3.50 10.84
C SER A 572 2.47 -4.93 11.07
N GLN A 573 1.60 -5.83 11.56
CA GLN A 573 1.94 -7.25 11.75
C GLN A 573 2.32 -7.92 10.43
N LEU A 574 1.54 -7.72 9.37
CA LEU A 574 1.78 -8.34 8.06
C LEU A 574 3.07 -7.82 7.43
N MET A 575 3.33 -6.52 7.54
CA MET A 575 4.58 -5.90 7.06
C MET A 575 5.81 -6.46 7.77
N VAL A 576 5.76 -6.61 9.09
CA VAL A 576 6.86 -7.18 9.87
C VAL A 576 7.09 -8.64 9.50
N VAL A 577 6.02 -9.42 9.30
CA VAL A 577 6.13 -10.81 8.82
C VAL A 577 6.86 -10.87 7.48
N GLU A 578 6.46 -10.07 6.49
CA GLU A 578 7.08 -10.13 5.16
C GLU A 578 8.54 -9.66 5.16
N LEU A 579 8.87 -8.63 5.93
CA LEU A 579 10.26 -8.18 6.06
C LEU A 579 11.15 -9.18 6.81
N LEU A 580 10.60 -9.91 7.80
CA LEU A 580 11.29 -11.00 8.47
C LEU A 580 11.49 -12.21 7.55
N LEU A 581 10.53 -12.51 6.67
CA LEU A 581 10.67 -13.53 5.64
C LEU A 581 11.76 -13.14 4.63
N ALA A 582 11.80 -11.88 4.18
CA ALA A 582 12.86 -11.38 3.31
C ALA A 582 14.24 -11.46 3.98
N MET A 583 14.35 -11.10 5.26
CA MET A 583 15.59 -11.26 6.03
C MET A 583 15.99 -12.73 6.19
N SER A 584 15.01 -13.60 6.42
CA SER A 584 15.21 -15.05 6.55
C SER A 584 15.76 -15.66 5.26
N GLN A 585 15.25 -15.24 4.11
CA GLN A 585 15.71 -15.69 2.80
C GLN A 585 17.10 -15.13 2.46
N MET A 586 17.35 -13.84 2.75
CA MET A 586 18.62 -13.20 2.41
C MET A 586 19.81 -13.80 3.17
N TYR A 587 19.62 -14.15 4.44
CA TYR A 587 20.67 -14.64 5.33
C TYR A 587 20.56 -16.11 5.69
N ASN A 588 19.57 -16.81 5.15
CA ASN A 588 19.27 -18.20 5.49
C ASN A 588 18.99 -18.42 7.00
N LEU A 589 18.19 -17.52 7.59
CA LEU A 589 17.89 -17.46 9.04
C LEU A 589 16.44 -17.83 9.38
N ALA A 590 15.76 -18.60 8.53
CA ALA A 590 14.33 -18.94 8.70
C ALA A 590 14.01 -19.52 10.09
N TRP A 591 14.86 -20.39 10.65
CA TRP A 591 14.65 -20.97 11.98
C TRP A 591 14.67 -19.95 13.13
N TRP A 592 15.35 -18.81 12.97
CA TRP A 592 15.47 -17.80 14.01
C TRP A 592 14.18 -16.99 14.18
N TRP A 593 13.48 -16.76 13.08
CA TRP A 593 12.28 -15.92 13.03
C TRP A 593 10.97 -16.70 12.94
N GLN A 594 11.04 -18.01 12.67
CA GLN A 594 9.86 -18.84 12.39
C GLN A 594 8.78 -18.76 13.46
N ASP A 595 9.14 -18.91 14.73
CA ASP A 595 8.17 -18.91 15.83
C ASP A 595 7.50 -17.55 16.00
N LEU A 596 8.25 -16.46 15.78
CA LEU A 596 7.74 -15.10 15.80
C LEU A 596 6.80 -14.83 14.60
N ILE A 597 7.17 -15.28 13.41
CA ILE A 597 6.36 -15.18 12.19
C ILE A 597 5.07 -15.99 12.35
N GLU A 598 5.15 -17.24 12.81
CA GLU A 598 4.00 -18.12 13.08
C GLU A 598 3.07 -17.45 14.11
N LYS A 599 3.62 -16.89 15.20
CA LYS A 599 2.84 -16.14 16.20
C LYS A 599 2.04 -14.99 15.57
N TYR A 600 2.67 -14.14 14.76
CA TYR A 600 2.00 -12.97 14.17
C TYR A 600 0.98 -13.34 13.11
N LEU A 601 1.26 -14.34 12.26
CA LEU A 601 0.28 -14.84 11.28
C LEU A 601 -0.94 -15.49 11.95
N LEU A 602 -0.73 -16.25 13.04
CA LEU A 602 -1.84 -16.84 13.81
C LEU A 602 -2.70 -15.78 14.51
N GLN A 603 -2.07 -14.72 15.05
CA GLN A 603 -2.79 -13.58 15.60
C GLN A 603 -3.65 -12.89 14.53
N LEU A 604 -3.06 -12.57 13.36
CA LEU A 604 -3.78 -12.01 12.22
C LEU A 604 -4.97 -12.88 11.82
N LEU A 605 -4.75 -14.19 11.65
CA LEU A 605 -5.80 -15.15 11.31
C LEU A 605 -6.95 -15.10 12.32
N GLY A 606 -6.65 -15.08 13.62
CA GLY A 606 -7.64 -14.96 14.70
C GLY A 606 -8.41 -13.65 14.66
N ASP A 607 -7.70 -12.52 14.51
CA ASP A 607 -8.32 -11.19 14.52
C ASP A 607 -9.23 -10.96 13.30
N PHE A 608 -8.81 -11.35 12.10
CA PHE A 608 -9.64 -11.30 10.89
C PHE A 608 -10.90 -12.18 11.05
N SER A 609 -10.72 -13.38 11.61
CA SER A 609 -11.82 -14.31 11.87
C SER A 609 -12.85 -13.73 12.84
N GLN A 610 -12.40 -13.09 13.91
CA GLN A 610 -13.27 -12.45 14.91
C GLN A 610 -14.04 -11.28 14.31
N HIS A 611 -13.42 -10.47 13.45
CA HIS A 611 -14.10 -9.37 12.79
C HIS A 611 -15.17 -9.86 11.82
N LEU A 612 -14.81 -10.81 10.94
CA LEU A 612 -15.74 -11.37 9.96
C LEU A 612 -16.88 -12.17 10.60
N SER A 613 -16.66 -12.82 11.75
CA SER A 613 -17.73 -13.51 12.48
C SER A 613 -18.72 -12.53 13.12
N ALA A 614 -18.23 -11.42 13.69
CA ALA A 614 -19.03 -10.37 14.32
C ALA A 614 -19.89 -9.60 13.30
N VAL A 615 -19.33 -9.20 12.15
CA VAL A 615 -20.10 -8.52 11.09
C VAL A 615 -21.23 -9.40 10.57
N ASN A 616 -20.95 -10.70 10.42
CA ASN A 616 -21.97 -11.61 9.94
C ASN A 616 -23.03 -11.93 11.00
N ALA A 617 -22.84 -11.61 12.31
CA ALA A 617 -23.74 -11.87 13.45
C ALA A 617 -25.22 -11.54 13.13
N LEU A 618 -25.46 -10.39 12.50
CA LEU A 618 -26.79 -9.92 12.11
C LEU A 618 -27.32 -10.59 10.83
N GLN A 619 -26.45 -10.98 9.90
CA GLN A 619 -26.83 -11.75 8.70
C GLN A 619 -27.20 -13.20 9.04
N TRP A 620 -26.70 -13.76 10.15
CA TRP A 620 -26.99 -15.15 10.55
C TRP A 620 -28.45 -15.38 10.84
N LEU A 621 -29.18 -14.41 11.40
CA LEU A 621 -30.59 -14.62 11.73
C LEU A 621 -31.43 -14.79 10.45
N LEU A 622 -31.00 -14.17 9.35
CA LEU A 622 -31.59 -14.33 8.02
C LEU A 622 -31.09 -15.59 7.29
N LEU A 623 -29.82 -15.97 7.47
CA LEU A 623 -29.19 -17.11 6.79
C LEU A 623 -29.51 -18.47 7.44
N LEU A 624 -29.78 -18.50 8.75
CA LEU A 624 -30.25 -19.69 9.49
C LEU A 624 -31.58 -20.21 8.92
N LEU A 625 -32.40 -19.31 8.35
CA LEU A 625 -33.66 -19.62 7.69
C LEU A 625 -33.49 -20.33 6.32
N LEU A 626 -32.28 -20.32 5.73
CA LEU A 626 -32.04 -20.81 4.36
C LEU A 626 -31.12 -22.04 4.25
N LEU A 627 -30.63 -22.62 5.36
CA LEU A 627 -29.84 -23.88 5.35
C LEU A 627 -28.66 -23.91 4.34
N LEU A 628 -28.04 -22.78 3.99
CA LEU A 628 -26.85 -22.76 3.11
C LEU A 628 -25.57 -23.20 3.87
N PRO A 629 -24.68 -24.00 3.23
CA PRO A 629 -23.54 -24.59 3.92
C PRO A 629 -22.40 -23.60 4.16
N LEU A 630 -21.88 -23.64 5.40
CA LEU A 630 -20.54 -23.27 5.90
C LEU A 630 -19.79 -22.11 5.21
N LYS A 631 -19.68 -21.02 5.99
CA LYS A 631 -18.88 -19.81 5.77
C LYS A 631 -17.41 -20.08 5.45
N TYR A 632 -17.05 -20.03 4.17
CA TYR A 632 -15.66 -19.93 3.74
C TYR A 632 -15.16 -18.48 3.83
N SER A 633 -13.87 -18.26 4.12
CA SER A 633 -13.23 -16.94 4.01
C SER A 633 -11.95 -17.03 3.19
N LEU A 634 -11.83 -16.20 2.17
CA LEU A 634 -10.61 -16.16 1.34
C LEU A 634 -9.44 -15.58 2.10
N ILE A 635 -9.65 -14.61 2.99
CA ILE A 635 -8.59 -14.10 3.86
C ILE A 635 -8.01 -15.25 4.71
N LYS A 636 -8.86 -16.11 5.28
CA LYS A 636 -8.40 -17.29 6.02
C LYS A 636 -7.61 -18.25 5.16
N ALA A 637 -8.06 -18.51 3.94
CA ALA A 637 -7.40 -19.39 3.00
C ALA A 637 -5.99 -18.89 2.66
N VAL A 638 -5.88 -17.62 2.26
CA VAL A 638 -4.64 -16.94 1.87
C VAL A 638 -3.64 -16.86 3.04
N LEU A 639 -4.11 -16.53 4.25
CA LEU A 639 -3.24 -16.52 5.44
C LEU A 639 -2.78 -17.93 5.84
N SER A 640 -3.67 -18.93 5.77
CA SER A 640 -3.32 -20.32 6.07
C SER A 640 -2.28 -20.86 5.08
N GLU A 641 -2.41 -20.52 3.80
CA GLU A 641 -1.42 -20.83 2.78
C GLU A 641 -0.05 -20.21 3.11
N ARG A 642 -0.02 -18.93 3.50
CA ARG A 642 1.23 -18.26 3.89
C ARG A 642 1.86 -18.91 5.13
N ILE A 643 1.07 -19.31 6.13
CA ILE A 643 1.59 -20.07 7.28
C ILE A 643 2.17 -21.42 6.82
N GLY A 644 1.50 -22.11 5.89
CA GLY A 644 2.03 -23.33 5.26
C GLY A 644 3.40 -23.09 4.62
N TYR A 645 3.51 -22.03 3.80
CA TYR A 645 4.75 -21.59 3.16
C TYR A 645 5.88 -21.39 4.17
N THR A 646 5.64 -20.63 5.25
CA THR A 646 6.68 -20.36 6.26
C THR A 646 7.24 -21.63 6.91
N ASN A 647 6.41 -22.67 7.07
CA ASN A 647 6.82 -23.95 7.62
C ASN A 647 7.55 -24.84 6.59
N ALA A 648 7.22 -24.68 5.30
CA ALA A 648 7.80 -25.43 4.19
C ALA A 648 9.15 -24.88 3.70
N SER A 649 9.33 -23.55 3.62
CA SER A 649 10.55 -22.89 3.12
C SER A 649 11.82 -23.26 3.91
N PHE A 650 11.65 -23.73 5.15
CA PHE A 650 12.74 -24.26 5.97
C PHE A 650 13.39 -25.53 5.39
N TYR A 651 12.64 -26.34 4.61
CA TYR A 651 13.13 -27.63 4.13
C TYR A 651 14.01 -27.53 2.88
N LYS A 652 13.74 -26.57 1.98
CA LYS A 652 14.62 -26.27 0.83
C LYS A 652 16.05 -25.92 1.27
N VAL A 653 16.19 -25.36 2.47
CA VAL A 653 17.48 -25.02 3.09
C VAL A 653 18.20 -26.25 3.65
N SER A 654 17.47 -27.22 4.22
CA SER A 654 18.08 -28.43 4.80
C SER A 654 18.61 -29.41 3.74
N GLU A 655 18.01 -29.47 2.56
CA GLU A 655 18.55 -30.27 1.44
C GLU A 655 19.91 -29.74 0.94
N ILE A 656 20.11 -28.42 0.97
CA ILE A 656 21.38 -27.79 0.58
C ILE A 656 22.48 -28.00 1.63
N MET A 657 22.12 -28.22 2.90
CA MET A 657 23.06 -28.44 4.00
C MET A 657 23.32 -29.91 4.34
N GLY A 658 22.70 -30.87 3.65
CA GLY A 658 22.80 -32.29 3.99
C GLY A 658 23.00 -33.21 2.78
N THR A 659 24.22 -33.25 2.24
CA THR A 659 24.66 -34.43 1.46
C THR A 659 25.63 -35.28 2.28
N LYS A 660 25.30 -36.57 2.38
CA LYS A 660 26.06 -37.73 2.88
C LYS A 660 26.11 -37.92 4.41
N ALA A 661 25.14 -38.65 4.94
CA ALA A 661 25.45 -39.69 5.93
C ALA A 661 25.47 -41.04 5.18
N PRO A 662 26.55 -41.84 5.25
CA PRO A 662 26.55 -43.18 4.67
C PRO A 662 25.59 -44.08 5.45
N LEU A 663 24.76 -44.82 4.74
CA LEU A 663 23.98 -45.92 5.28
C LEU A 663 24.93 -47.11 5.52
N ASP A 664 25.64 -47.12 6.65
CA ASP A 664 26.21 -48.35 7.19
C ASP A 664 25.15 -49.02 8.05
N ILE A 665 24.44 -49.97 7.44
CA ILE A 665 23.62 -50.94 8.17
C ILE A 665 24.50 -52.14 8.45
N GLU A 666 25.20 -52.12 9.58
CA GLU A 666 25.67 -53.36 10.20
C GLU A 666 24.99 -53.55 11.56
N GLY A 667 24.32 -54.70 11.67
CA GLY A 667 23.32 -54.99 12.67
C GLY A 667 23.83 -55.08 14.09
N LYS A 668 22.92 -54.80 15.03
CA LYS A 668 22.91 -55.36 16.37
C LYS A 668 21.46 -55.65 16.77
N THR A 669 21.10 -56.92 16.66
CA THR A 669 19.98 -57.51 17.40
C THR A 669 20.34 -57.55 18.88
N LEU A 670 19.53 -56.90 19.72
CA LEU A 670 19.48 -57.19 21.14
C LEU A 670 18.03 -57.54 21.48
N GLU A 671 17.80 -58.83 21.67
CA GLU A 671 16.57 -59.37 22.24
C GLU A 671 16.63 -59.17 23.76
N GLU A 672 15.78 -58.29 24.30
CA GLU A 672 15.39 -58.35 25.72
C GLU A 672 13.98 -58.91 25.80
N GLN A 673 13.90 -60.16 26.26
CA GLN A 673 12.67 -60.91 26.49
C GLN A 673 11.92 -60.34 27.70
N GLY A 674 10.62 -60.08 27.55
CA GLY A 674 9.70 -59.96 28.70
C GLY A 674 8.72 -58.79 28.72
N MET A 675 8.84 -57.80 27.84
CA MET A 675 7.90 -56.67 27.79
C MET A 675 7.03 -56.74 26.53
N TYR A 676 5.74 -56.44 26.65
CA TYR A 676 4.82 -56.35 25.51
C TYR A 676 5.37 -55.37 24.46
N VAL A 677 5.86 -55.93 23.35
CA VAL A 677 6.28 -55.16 22.18
C VAL A 677 5.07 -55.04 21.27
N ASN A 678 4.46 -53.85 21.25
CA ASN A 678 3.45 -53.54 20.24
C ASN A 678 4.11 -53.61 18.86
N LYS A 679 3.78 -54.64 18.08
CA LYS A 679 4.32 -54.88 16.73
C LYS A 679 3.93 -53.81 15.70
N GLN A 680 2.95 -52.97 16.03
CA GLN A 680 2.54 -51.80 15.24
C GLN A 680 3.14 -50.49 15.76
N LYS A 681 3.91 -50.52 16.86
CA LYS A 681 4.62 -49.35 17.34
C LYS A 681 5.72 -49.04 16.34
N LEU A 682 5.53 -47.96 15.60
CA LEU A 682 6.57 -47.40 14.74
C LEU A 682 7.84 -47.28 15.58
N LEU A 683 8.90 -47.97 15.17
CA LEU A 683 10.23 -47.78 15.73
C LEU A 683 10.52 -46.27 15.68
N PRO A 684 11.12 -45.67 16.71
CA PRO A 684 11.53 -44.28 16.63
C PRO A 684 12.55 -44.18 15.49
N ILE A 685 12.08 -43.78 14.32
CA ILE A 685 12.93 -43.39 13.21
C ILE A 685 13.78 -42.27 13.80
N GLN A 686 15.11 -42.47 13.87
CA GLN A 686 16.07 -41.49 14.39
C GLN A 686 16.12 -40.18 13.58
N SER A 687 15.10 -39.91 12.76
CA SER A 687 14.89 -38.74 11.92
C SER A 687 13.41 -38.26 11.97
N THR A 688 12.79 -38.23 13.16
CA THR A 688 11.55 -37.44 13.35
C THR A 688 11.83 -35.93 13.45
N ALA A 689 13.09 -35.54 13.63
CA ALA A 689 13.54 -34.16 13.59
C ALA A 689 13.48 -33.64 12.13
N GLY A 690 12.37 -32.98 11.78
CA GLY A 690 12.14 -32.40 10.44
C GLY A 690 10.74 -32.70 9.89
N LEU A 691 10.22 -33.90 10.16
CA LEU A 691 8.89 -34.33 9.67
C LEU A 691 7.72 -33.60 10.35
N THR A 692 7.87 -33.12 11.58
CA THR A 692 6.84 -32.34 12.28
C THR A 692 6.50 -31.04 11.57
N ARG A 693 7.48 -30.37 10.96
CA ARG A 693 7.28 -29.12 10.23
C ARG A 693 6.64 -29.33 8.88
N LEU A 694 7.03 -30.38 8.17
CA LEU A 694 6.35 -30.80 6.93
C LEU A 694 4.89 -31.17 7.20
N ARG A 695 4.61 -31.88 8.30
CA ARG A 695 3.23 -32.19 8.72
C ARG A 695 2.45 -30.92 9.06
N LYS A 696 3.07 -29.96 9.77
CA LYS A 696 2.46 -28.64 10.02
C LYS A 696 2.17 -27.90 8.72
N ALA A 697 3.13 -27.82 7.81
CA ALA A 697 2.95 -27.16 6.51
C ALA A 697 1.81 -27.80 5.71
N ALA A 698 1.82 -29.14 5.58
CA ALA A 698 0.76 -29.90 4.92
C ALA A 698 -0.61 -29.65 5.56
N LEU A 699 -0.70 -29.63 6.89
CA LEU A 699 -1.93 -29.31 7.61
C LEU A 699 -2.45 -27.91 7.24
N TRP A 700 -1.59 -26.90 7.23
CA TRP A 700 -1.97 -25.53 6.87
C TRP A 700 -2.41 -25.40 5.41
N TYR A 701 -1.75 -26.12 4.50
CA TYR A 701 -2.20 -26.20 3.10
C TYR A 701 -3.57 -26.89 2.99
N LEU A 702 -3.81 -27.98 3.73
CA LEU A 702 -5.12 -28.63 3.75
C LEU A 702 -6.22 -27.72 4.31
N ILE A 703 -5.92 -26.93 5.34
CA ILE A 703 -6.85 -25.92 5.88
C ILE A 703 -7.14 -24.84 4.82
N SER A 704 -6.11 -24.35 4.12
CA SER A 704 -6.28 -23.39 3.02
C SER A 704 -7.16 -23.96 1.91
N ILE A 705 -6.90 -25.20 1.47
CA ILE A 705 -7.68 -25.90 0.44
C ILE A 705 -9.14 -26.04 0.88
N ARG A 706 -9.39 -26.44 2.12
CA ARG A 706 -10.75 -26.57 2.66
C ARG A 706 -11.52 -25.24 2.58
N GLU A 707 -10.89 -24.13 2.96
CA GLU A 707 -11.52 -22.80 2.87
C GLU A 707 -11.73 -22.39 1.39
N TRP A 708 -10.83 -22.76 0.48
CA TRP A 708 -10.99 -22.54 -0.95
C TRP A 708 -12.16 -23.35 -1.55
N GLU A 709 -12.26 -24.64 -1.23
CA GLU A 709 -13.26 -25.57 -1.77
C GLU A 709 -14.65 -25.33 -1.20
N ALA A 710 -14.77 -24.97 0.08
CA ALA A 710 -16.05 -24.52 0.65
C ALA A 710 -16.62 -23.30 -0.10
N GLY A 711 -15.75 -22.48 -0.70
CA GLY A 711 -16.14 -21.40 -1.60
C GLY A 711 -16.63 -21.81 -2.98
N ARG A 712 -16.33 -23.04 -3.40
CA ARG A 712 -16.75 -23.60 -4.69
C ARG A 712 -18.07 -24.37 -4.57
N ILE A 713 -18.27 -25.09 -3.46
CA ILE A 713 -19.44 -25.95 -3.23
C ILE A 713 -20.72 -25.15 -2.96
N THR A 714 -20.63 -23.91 -2.46
CA THR A 714 -21.80 -23.04 -2.22
C THR A 714 -22.49 -22.51 -3.49
N LYS A 715 -22.01 -22.90 -4.69
CA LYS A 715 -22.57 -22.52 -5.99
C LYS A 715 -23.23 -23.67 -6.78
N SER A 716 -23.07 -24.92 -6.33
CA SER A 716 -23.85 -26.06 -6.84
C SER A 716 -25.09 -26.25 -6.00
#